data_AF-A0A967V6L1-F1
#
_entry.id   AF-A0A967V6L1-F1
#
_cell.length_a   1.000
_cell.length_b   1.000
_cell.length_c   1.000
_cell.angle_alpha   90.00
_cell.angle_beta   90.00
_cell.angle_gamma   90.00
#
_symmetry.space_group_name_H-M   'P 1'
#
loop_
_entity.id
_entity.type
_entity.pdbx_description
1 polymer ?
#
loop_
_entity_poly.entity_id
_entity_poly.type
_entity_poly.pdbx_seq_one_letter_code
_entity_poly.pdbx_strand_id
1 'polypeptide(L)'
;MIAKRNIFALQAVLLIALFSAIARGENWKHQIAFPADSYCSQPAAGCDSMWVKFTIKLDDPNTVYFQDSRFYVLHHEFASSVLDPFIGMSSSEFYQMTLYKAGQLAALGTVIMPPVSGYPPEPDFLEYGIQFIRQDPYSKEEIAAMFEVVKANIIADSNVRAFYFPTYEQDDVAQANLEWFTDHNIVVSSTARWARGNTCYSEGWALGELQFFDANEIKIAHRNGLLEPADILLTNGVPAEIPYVAGVISLAPSTPSSHVAILAKTYGVPFVHLAVAEDANRSQQLVGHKIALSAYKDGLGGYDVELLDIEGRLSDAQIEEILELKKPPALEVSPTTHCGTYTANTNSLGPNDINCFGGKASNFGILRTSIPDNSPVAMGLSFDLWNEYLDQPIAPRNSIVIEPNEHLLFWADSEEFQGPLHTNFKLAKSGEYIGLYAQDGVTLIDGVTFGPQYGDVSYGRLIDGIEFWGFFTTATPGYENSSSPSTGQGLYINEFMADNDMTIEDPNEPGEFPDWIELYNAGPTAIDLGGMYLTDDPNDPTKWMIPYAITGSTLREEIYNRISAYTVYPPSDMAALSMDLRMIRKMFKDSVITNFTPMQIVSIQSAMLDSQYGFDLNANMRIRSSTNVEDSEQFIGAGLYDSYSGCLADEFDADQIGPSLCDPNEPDEKGIFRAIRRVFASFYNDNAFLERIRHDVDESQVGMALLAHHSFPDEIELANGVATVDKRGSGSNMYITLVTQDAAVSVTNPDISSIPEEVTIRVFSSGRVSPPKLLRASNLVPLGTTVMDWEEDYIELANLLVAVTNRYGIVTGKTEYVLDLEYKKLAPGGAAMPPGGLVIKQVRQIPQPDNASSITPFLINEPAEYCVFPGEYAFKEGTDIFADHRLKSRWILETKSTWLDEPNLAESLYAEASIEYVNDGNIVTVTGLLPLMPSASYGFSSATATDSWFMDEVSNDRKYTLVTENIPTLVSPTRNPLLTLSDFGTQPFMLSEPRFRVLKLRVDYDEPVRAWAGDGCSPVGVAATLTNELRLWRIPQESPDDILEQYFHESGGISITTEFYRPPPPKNDGTWEMSTAPITQWVQTTIQGYTTEPIVLQGYYAQTYHAGHHNIREHFLFEPGLEPGISQDILNQLKEQDIRLIHLIIDKWGSDTGIKTYGFDFVPGDFNSDGNVNLLDFAVLAWNWDEINCCACGGADLTGNGQLGIDDLFELAGNWLAETGL
;
A
#
# COMPACT_ATOMS: atom_id res chain seq x y z
N MET A 1 26.83 -28.83 57.45
CA MET A 1 26.17 -27.73 56.71
C MET A 1 25.78 -28.07 55.26
N ILE A 2 26.19 -29.21 54.69
CA ILE A 2 25.80 -29.62 53.32
C ILE A 2 24.48 -30.43 53.30
N ALA A 3 24.08 -31.06 54.42
CA ALA A 3 22.84 -31.83 54.48
C ALA A 3 21.54 -31.01 54.67
N LYS A 4 21.61 -29.72 55.00
CA LYS A 4 20.42 -28.86 55.21
C LYS A 4 19.97 -28.08 53.96
N ARG A 5 20.80 -28.02 52.90
CA ARG A 5 20.46 -27.32 51.65
C ARG A 5 19.65 -28.17 50.66
N ASN A 6 19.77 -29.49 50.74
CA ASN A 6 19.04 -30.41 49.84
C ASN A 6 17.57 -30.64 50.25
N ILE A 7 17.20 -30.41 51.51
CA ILE A 7 15.81 -30.60 51.97
C ILE A 7 14.91 -29.41 51.56
N PHE A 8 15.46 -28.20 51.50
CA PHE A 8 14.74 -27.02 50.97
C PHE A 8 14.58 -27.04 49.45
N ALA A 9 15.57 -27.57 48.71
CA ALA A 9 15.45 -27.76 47.27
C ALA A 9 14.41 -28.85 46.92
N LEU A 10 14.37 -29.96 47.67
CA LEU A 10 13.35 -30.99 47.45
C LEU A 10 11.94 -30.52 47.85
N GLN A 11 11.78 -29.73 48.93
CA GLN A 11 10.47 -29.17 49.29
C GLN A 11 10.01 -28.08 48.32
N ALA A 12 10.92 -27.28 47.75
CA ALA A 12 10.58 -26.31 46.69
C ALA A 12 10.22 -27.01 45.38
N VAL A 13 10.91 -28.09 45.00
CA VAL A 13 10.58 -28.88 43.81
C VAL A 13 9.27 -29.67 44.02
N LEU A 14 8.98 -30.16 45.23
CA LEU A 14 7.68 -30.79 45.53
C LEU A 14 6.54 -29.76 45.60
N LEU A 15 6.77 -28.55 46.11
CA LEU A 15 5.77 -27.47 46.08
C LEU A 15 5.52 -26.96 44.66
N ILE A 16 6.57 -26.84 43.83
CA ILE A 16 6.44 -26.45 42.42
C ILE A 16 5.77 -27.57 41.61
N ALA A 17 6.05 -28.84 41.91
CA ALA A 17 5.33 -29.97 41.32
C ALA A 17 3.87 -30.09 41.80
N LEU A 18 3.57 -29.72 43.05
CA LEU A 18 2.19 -29.67 43.57
C LEU A 18 1.41 -28.44 43.06
N PHE A 19 2.06 -27.30 42.81
CA PHE A 19 1.43 -26.15 42.16
C PHE A 19 1.27 -26.35 40.64
N SER A 20 2.17 -27.11 39.99
CA SER A 20 2.03 -27.50 38.58
C SER A 20 1.00 -28.61 38.34
N ALA A 21 0.53 -29.27 39.41
CA ALA A 21 -0.47 -30.34 39.35
C ALA A 21 -1.88 -29.91 39.78
N ILE A 22 -2.10 -28.64 40.18
CA ILE A 22 -3.39 -28.16 40.72
C ILE A 22 -4.00 -26.99 39.90
N ALA A 23 -3.47 -26.67 38.71
CA ALA A 23 -4.12 -25.72 37.80
C ALA A 23 -3.96 -26.04 36.30
N ARG A 24 -4.02 -27.32 35.90
CA ARG A 24 -4.34 -27.64 34.50
C ARG A 24 -5.86 -27.65 34.35
N GLY A 25 -6.44 -26.49 34.08
CA GLY A 25 -7.73 -26.45 33.40
C GLY A 25 -7.59 -27.15 32.05
N GLU A 26 -8.70 -27.59 31.45
CA GLU A 26 -8.69 -27.99 30.04
C GLU A 26 -8.12 -26.82 29.21
N ASN A 27 -7.30 -27.09 28.18
CA ASN A 27 -6.72 -26.05 27.29
C ASN A 27 -7.74 -25.63 26.20
N TRP A 28 -9.02 -25.81 26.51
CA TRP A 28 -10.17 -25.52 25.70
C TRP A 28 -11.41 -25.45 26.58
N LYS A 29 -12.45 -24.77 26.10
CA LYS A 29 -13.72 -24.62 26.81
C LYS A 29 -14.85 -24.30 25.84
N HIS A 30 -16.08 -24.36 26.33
CA HIS A 30 -17.25 -24.08 25.50
C HIS A 30 -17.71 -22.63 25.51
N GLN A 31 -17.18 -21.80 26.42
CA GLN A 31 -17.57 -20.39 26.53
C GLN A 31 -16.37 -19.49 26.82
N ILE A 32 -16.28 -18.36 26.14
CA ILE A 32 -15.25 -17.33 26.35
C ILE A 32 -15.91 -16.00 26.79
N ALA A 33 -15.15 -15.15 27.48
CA ALA A 33 -15.62 -13.83 27.92
C ALA A 33 -15.05 -12.70 27.03
N PHE A 34 -15.87 -11.67 26.81
CA PHE A 34 -15.47 -10.39 26.24
C PHE A 34 -15.31 -9.36 27.38
N PRO A 35 -14.39 -8.36 27.32
CA PRO A 35 -13.49 -7.97 26.22
C PRO A 35 -12.16 -8.71 26.15
N ALA A 36 -11.87 -9.54 27.14
CA ALA A 36 -10.67 -10.33 27.17
C ALA A 36 -10.96 -11.67 27.83
N ASP A 37 -10.35 -12.70 27.29
CA ASP A 37 -10.35 -14.04 27.86
C ASP A 37 -8.93 -14.52 28.07
N SER A 38 -8.71 -15.34 29.10
CA SER A 38 -7.47 -16.07 29.27
C SER A 38 -7.01 -16.84 28.02
N TYR A 39 -7.91 -17.19 27.10
CA TYR A 39 -7.59 -17.94 25.88
C TYR A 39 -7.25 -17.06 24.67
N CYS A 40 -7.21 -15.74 24.82
CA CYS A 40 -6.84 -14.83 23.74
C CYS A 40 -5.37 -14.95 23.33
N SER A 41 -5.08 -14.76 22.04
CA SER A 41 -3.72 -14.62 21.51
C SER A 41 -2.92 -13.46 22.14
N GLN A 42 -1.59 -13.52 22.11
CA GLN A 42 -0.72 -12.42 22.58
C GLN A 42 -0.46 -11.39 21.46
N PRO A 43 -0.67 -10.08 21.70
CA PRO A 43 -0.37 -9.03 20.70
C PRO A 43 1.15 -8.79 20.56
N ALA A 44 1.61 -8.49 19.34
CA ALA A 44 3.03 -8.28 19.04
C ALA A 44 3.51 -6.88 19.42
N ALA A 45 2.62 -5.88 19.41
CA ALA A 45 2.94 -4.49 19.69
C ALA A 45 1.81 -3.70 20.41
N GLY A 46 1.15 -4.27 21.42
CA GLY A 46 0.28 -3.52 22.35
C GLY A 46 -0.94 -2.77 21.77
N CYS A 47 -1.12 -2.72 20.45
CA CYS A 47 -2.19 -2.07 19.71
C CYS A 47 -2.87 -3.02 18.69
N ASP A 48 -2.58 -4.32 18.75
CA ASP A 48 -3.10 -5.33 17.82
C ASP A 48 -4.41 -5.96 18.34
N SER A 49 -5.28 -6.38 17.42
CA SER A 49 -6.49 -7.16 17.76
C SER A 49 -6.12 -8.53 18.35
N MET A 50 -6.83 -8.95 19.38
CA MET A 50 -6.69 -10.28 19.98
C MET A 50 -7.69 -11.25 19.36
N TRP A 51 -7.50 -12.55 19.52
CA TRP A 51 -8.45 -13.51 18.97
C TRP A 51 -8.47 -14.84 19.74
N VAL A 52 -9.58 -15.58 19.59
CA VAL A 52 -9.76 -16.94 20.09
C VAL A 52 -10.33 -17.82 18.97
N LYS A 53 -9.63 -18.91 18.65
CA LYS A 53 -10.10 -19.89 17.65
C LYS A 53 -11.17 -20.82 18.22
N PHE A 54 -12.08 -21.25 17.36
CA PHE A 54 -13.08 -22.26 17.68
C PHE A 54 -13.28 -23.30 16.58
N THR A 55 -13.75 -24.47 17.00
CA THR A 55 -14.19 -25.55 16.10
C THR A 55 -15.62 -25.94 16.43
N ILE A 56 -16.46 -26.11 15.40
CA ILE A 56 -17.82 -26.67 15.51
C ILE A 56 -17.84 -27.97 14.73
N LYS A 57 -18.10 -29.10 15.38
CA LYS A 57 -18.21 -30.37 14.66
C LYS A 57 -19.57 -30.46 13.99
N LEU A 58 -19.63 -30.90 12.73
CA LEU A 58 -20.90 -30.97 12.00
C LEU A 58 -21.81 -32.09 12.50
N ASP A 59 -21.26 -33.08 13.23
CA ASP A 59 -22.01 -34.10 13.94
C ASP A 59 -22.59 -33.60 15.30
N ASP A 60 -22.11 -32.45 15.79
CA ASP A 60 -22.58 -31.77 17.00
C ASP A 60 -22.57 -30.23 16.82
N PRO A 61 -23.45 -29.70 15.95
CA PRO A 61 -23.36 -28.31 15.47
C PRO A 61 -23.74 -27.25 16.53
N ASN A 62 -24.22 -27.65 17.71
CA ASN A 62 -24.61 -26.73 18.78
C ASN A 62 -23.49 -26.51 19.82
N THR A 63 -22.40 -27.26 19.71
CA THR A 63 -21.28 -27.20 20.64
C THR A 63 -20.10 -26.49 20.00
N VAL A 64 -19.66 -25.40 20.63
CA VAL A 64 -18.47 -24.66 20.21
C VAL A 64 -17.30 -25.08 21.08
N TYR A 65 -16.17 -25.39 20.46
CA TYR A 65 -14.95 -25.72 21.17
C TYR A 65 -13.95 -24.58 20.98
N PHE A 66 -13.88 -23.66 21.95
CA PHE A 66 -12.88 -22.59 21.97
C PHE A 66 -11.56 -23.13 22.52
N GLN A 67 -10.48 -22.97 21.76
CA GLN A 67 -9.16 -23.40 22.17
C GLN A 67 -8.39 -22.27 22.86
N ASP A 68 -7.54 -22.60 23.84
CA ASP A 68 -6.59 -21.63 24.40
C ASP A 68 -5.60 -21.23 23.30
N SER A 69 -5.80 -20.04 22.72
CA SER A 69 -5.09 -19.57 21.53
C SER A 69 -3.67 -19.12 21.81
N ARG A 70 -3.19 -19.26 23.05
CA ARG A 70 -1.77 -19.16 23.42
C ARG A 70 -1.10 -20.53 23.47
N PHE A 71 -1.89 -21.58 23.67
CA PHE A 71 -1.42 -22.97 23.77
C PHE A 71 -1.58 -23.71 22.45
N TYR A 72 -2.78 -23.68 21.86
CA TYR A 72 -3.08 -24.13 20.52
C TYR A 72 -3.37 -22.90 19.66
N VAL A 73 -2.40 -22.43 18.89
CA VAL A 73 -2.56 -21.24 18.03
C VAL A 73 -3.34 -21.61 16.73
N LEU A 74 -3.55 -22.91 16.38
CA LEU A 74 -4.16 -23.41 15.11
C LEU A 74 -5.26 -24.43 15.42
N HIS A 75 -6.29 -24.46 14.56
CA HIS A 75 -7.40 -25.41 14.65
C HIS A 75 -6.95 -26.87 14.62
N HIS A 76 -5.98 -27.20 13.75
CA HIS A 76 -5.52 -28.58 13.60
C HIS A 76 -4.88 -29.11 14.88
N GLU A 77 -3.99 -28.35 15.53
CA GLU A 77 -3.32 -28.82 16.76
C GLU A 77 -4.31 -29.09 17.88
N PHE A 78 -5.29 -28.21 18.02
CA PHE A 78 -6.37 -28.36 18.98
C PHE A 78 -7.19 -29.61 18.67
N ALA A 79 -7.76 -29.69 17.45
CA ALA A 79 -8.65 -30.76 17.07
C ALA A 79 -7.96 -32.12 17.07
N SER A 80 -6.73 -32.21 16.56
CA SER A 80 -5.96 -33.45 16.51
C SER A 80 -5.44 -33.92 17.88
N SER A 81 -5.41 -33.03 18.87
CA SER A 81 -5.06 -33.38 20.24
C SER A 81 -6.27 -33.79 21.09
N VAL A 82 -7.47 -33.26 20.81
CA VAL A 82 -8.60 -33.38 21.75
C VAL A 82 -9.99 -33.67 21.15
N LEU A 83 -10.20 -33.53 19.84
CA LEU A 83 -11.52 -33.66 19.21
C LEU A 83 -11.61 -34.90 18.32
N ASP A 84 -12.47 -35.85 18.69
CA ASP A 84 -12.82 -36.98 17.81
C ASP A 84 -13.72 -36.50 16.64
N PRO A 85 -13.50 -36.97 15.39
CA PRO A 85 -12.58 -38.03 14.95
C PRO A 85 -11.17 -37.55 14.59
N PHE A 86 -10.84 -36.28 14.79
CA PHE A 86 -9.60 -35.67 14.34
C PHE A 86 -8.36 -36.11 15.13
N ILE A 87 -8.54 -36.80 16.26
CA ILE A 87 -7.45 -37.24 17.13
C ILE A 87 -6.41 -38.04 16.34
N GLY A 88 -5.18 -37.52 16.30
CA GLY A 88 -4.07 -38.14 15.59
C GLY A 88 -4.08 -37.98 14.06
N MET A 89 -5.01 -37.24 13.47
CA MET A 89 -4.97 -36.88 12.05
C MET A 89 -3.79 -35.92 11.76
N SER A 90 -3.18 -36.08 10.58
CA SER A 90 -2.25 -35.07 10.05
C SER A 90 -2.97 -33.76 9.72
N SER A 91 -2.22 -32.66 9.59
CA SER A 91 -2.79 -31.35 9.21
C SER A 91 -3.46 -31.40 7.84
N SER A 92 -2.85 -32.09 6.87
CA SER A 92 -3.41 -32.28 5.54
C SER A 92 -4.74 -33.03 5.56
N GLU A 93 -4.85 -34.13 6.32
CA GLU A 93 -6.10 -34.87 6.46
C GLU A 93 -7.18 -34.03 7.16
N PHE A 94 -6.80 -33.32 8.22
CA PHE A 94 -7.70 -32.41 8.92
C PHE A 94 -8.25 -31.30 8.00
N TYR A 95 -7.39 -30.64 7.22
CA TYR A 95 -7.82 -29.56 6.32
C TYR A 95 -8.65 -30.06 5.14
N GLN A 96 -8.34 -31.22 4.56
CA GLN A 96 -9.20 -31.85 3.55
C GLN A 96 -10.61 -32.10 4.08
N MET A 97 -10.74 -32.47 5.36
CA MET A 97 -12.02 -32.75 6.00
C MET A 97 -12.67 -31.53 6.67
N THR A 98 -12.10 -30.32 6.58
CA THR A 98 -12.64 -29.12 7.26
C THR A 98 -12.71 -27.87 6.39
N LEU A 99 -11.85 -27.73 5.37
CA LEU A 99 -11.76 -26.53 4.53
C LEU A 99 -12.46 -26.66 3.17
N TYR A 100 -12.96 -27.84 2.79
CA TYR A 100 -13.72 -28.02 1.55
C TYR A 100 -15.13 -28.48 1.86
N LYS A 101 -16.10 -28.12 1.00
CA LYS A 101 -17.49 -28.54 1.18
C LYS A 101 -17.67 -30.06 1.08
N ALA A 102 -16.93 -30.68 0.17
CA ALA A 102 -17.00 -32.13 -0.04
C ALA A 102 -16.38 -32.89 1.14
N GLY A 103 -17.19 -33.64 1.88
CA GLY A 103 -16.70 -34.49 2.98
C GLY A 103 -16.40 -33.74 4.29
N GLN A 104 -16.85 -32.49 4.43
CA GLN A 104 -16.61 -31.67 5.62
C GLN A 104 -17.13 -32.34 6.91
N LEU A 105 -16.33 -32.31 7.98
CA LEU A 105 -16.65 -32.88 9.30
C LEU A 105 -16.73 -31.82 10.41
N ALA A 106 -16.09 -30.66 10.24
CA ALA A 106 -16.17 -29.55 11.17
C ALA A 106 -16.06 -28.21 10.44
N ALA A 107 -16.75 -27.20 10.96
CA ALA A 107 -16.57 -25.80 10.60
C ALA A 107 -15.54 -25.15 11.54
N LEU A 108 -14.66 -24.33 10.94
CA LEU A 108 -13.60 -23.63 11.64
C LEU A 108 -13.87 -22.14 11.63
N GLY A 109 -13.46 -21.46 12.69
CA GLY A 109 -13.61 -20.02 12.75
C GLY A 109 -12.90 -19.35 13.91
N THR A 110 -12.90 -18.03 13.91
CA THR A 110 -12.19 -17.23 14.91
C THR A 110 -13.12 -16.16 15.47
N VAL A 111 -13.13 -16.00 16.79
CA VAL A 111 -13.66 -14.80 17.45
C VAL A 111 -12.52 -13.80 17.54
N ILE A 112 -12.68 -12.66 16.89
CA ILE A 112 -11.69 -11.59 16.86
C ILE A 112 -12.17 -10.50 17.82
N MET A 113 -11.32 -10.12 18.76
CA MET A 113 -11.55 -9.07 19.74
C MET A 113 -10.79 -7.81 19.33
N PRO A 114 -11.34 -6.62 19.61
CA PRO A 114 -10.71 -5.37 19.25
C PRO A 114 -9.37 -5.18 20.00
N PRO A 115 -8.48 -4.31 19.51
CA PRO A 115 -7.30 -3.91 20.25
C PRO A 115 -7.67 -3.35 21.63
N VAL A 116 -6.89 -3.68 22.66
CA VAL A 116 -7.05 -3.16 24.03
C VAL A 116 -5.91 -2.19 24.34
N SER A 117 -6.25 -0.98 24.77
CA SER A 117 -5.29 0.03 25.22
C SER A 117 -5.31 0.15 26.76
N GLY A 118 -4.14 0.35 27.38
CA GLY A 118 -4.04 0.65 28.82
C GLY A 118 -4.21 -0.51 29.81
N TYR A 119 -4.09 -0.20 31.10
CA TYR A 119 -4.26 -1.13 32.22
C TYR A 119 -5.03 -0.47 33.38
N PRO A 120 -6.11 -1.07 33.90
CA PRO A 120 -6.71 -2.33 33.47
C PRO A 120 -7.36 -2.22 32.07
N PRO A 121 -7.54 -3.34 31.33
CA PRO A 121 -8.06 -3.31 29.96
C PRO A 121 -9.56 -2.97 29.97
N GLU A 122 -9.91 -1.78 29.53
CA GLU A 122 -11.25 -1.49 29.01
C GLU A 122 -11.17 -1.46 27.48
N PRO A 123 -12.14 -2.05 26.76
CA PRO A 123 -12.11 -2.07 25.31
C PRO A 123 -12.54 -0.70 24.78
N ASP A 124 -11.76 -0.13 23.86
CA ASP A 124 -12.17 1.09 23.12
C ASP A 124 -13.45 0.84 22.29
N PHE A 125 -13.81 -0.43 22.05
CA PHE A 125 -14.91 -0.87 21.21
C PHE A 125 -15.79 -1.90 21.94
N LEU A 126 -17.10 -1.65 22.05
CA LEU A 126 -18.08 -2.61 22.60
C LEU A 126 -18.56 -3.59 21.51
N GLU A 127 -17.62 -4.17 20.77
CA GLU A 127 -17.92 -5.06 19.65
C GLU A 127 -16.83 -6.12 19.43
N TYR A 128 -17.19 -7.23 18.79
CA TYR A 128 -16.27 -8.29 18.38
C TYR A 128 -16.70 -8.92 17.05
N GLY A 129 -15.74 -9.50 16.33
CA GLY A 129 -15.96 -10.17 15.05
C GLY A 129 -16.02 -11.69 15.20
N ILE A 130 -16.84 -12.36 14.40
CA ILE A 130 -16.85 -13.81 14.21
C ILE A 130 -16.53 -14.08 12.74
N GLN A 131 -15.47 -14.84 12.49
CA GLN A 131 -15.03 -15.23 11.17
C GLN A 131 -15.17 -16.74 10.98
N PHE A 132 -15.56 -17.18 9.78
CA PHE A 132 -15.64 -18.58 9.38
C PHE A 132 -14.68 -18.86 8.23
N ILE A 133 -14.14 -20.08 8.19
CA ILE A 133 -13.11 -20.46 7.21
C ILE A 133 -13.58 -21.68 6.43
N ARG A 134 -13.56 -21.57 5.10
CA ARG A 134 -13.71 -22.65 4.09
C ARG A 134 -13.24 -22.11 2.73
N GLN A 135 -12.67 -22.96 1.89
CA GLN A 135 -12.21 -22.63 0.53
C GLN A 135 -13.38 -22.39 -0.42
N ASP A 136 -14.45 -23.20 -0.30
CA ASP A 136 -15.74 -22.90 -0.93
C ASP A 136 -16.57 -21.99 -0.01
N PRO A 137 -17.24 -20.94 -0.50
CA PRO A 137 -18.10 -20.10 0.35
C PRO A 137 -19.22 -20.90 1.01
N TYR A 138 -19.46 -20.69 2.31
CA TYR A 138 -20.69 -21.10 2.99
C TYR A 138 -21.89 -20.36 2.42
N SER A 139 -23.05 -21.02 2.37
CA SER A 139 -24.31 -20.34 2.10
C SER A 139 -24.67 -19.39 3.25
N LYS A 140 -25.48 -18.37 2.95
CA LYS A 140 -25.95 -17.41 3.96
C LYS A 140 -26.68 -18.06 5.14
N GLU A 141 -27.43 -19.13 4.89
CA GLU A 141 -28.12 -19.90 5.93
C GLU A 141 -27.15 -20.67 6.83
N GLU A 142 -26.09 -21.26 6.25
CA GLU A 142 -25.02 -21.92 7.02
C GLU A 142 -24.28 -20.91 7.91
N ILE A 143 -23.93 -19.75 7.37
CA ILE A 143 -23.28 -18.65 8.10
C ILE A 143 -24.15 -18.21 9.28
N ALA A 144 -25.43 -17.94 9.04
CA ALA A 144 -26.34 -17.47 10.09
C ALA A 144 -26.51 -18.47 11.23
N ALA A 145 -26.61 -19.77 10.89
CA ALA A 145 -26.72 -20.82 11.90
C ALA A 145 -25.47 -20.92 12.77
N MET A 146 -24.28 -20.91 12.16
CA MET A 146 -23.02 -20.96 12.91
C MET A 146 -22.77 -19.70 13.73
N PHE A 147 -23.12 -18.52 13.19
CA PHE A 147 -22.95 -17.23 13.85
C PHE A 147 -23.70 -17.15 15.18
N GLU A 148 -24.97 -17.55 15.19
CA GLU A 148 -25.78 -17.53 16.41
C GLU A 148 -25.29 -18.56 17.44
N VAL A 149 -24.80 -19.73 17.01
CA VAL A 149 -24.22 -20.73 17.91
C VAL A 149 -22.94 -20.21 18.58
N VAL A 150 -22.05 -19.57 17.84
CA VAL A 150 -20.80 -18.98 18.39
C VAL A 150 -21.13 -17.83 19.33
N LYS A 151 -21.97 -16.90 18.89
CA LYS A 151 -22.42 -15.73 19.67
C LYS A 151 -23.09 -16.13 20.98
N ALA A 152 -23.94 -17.15 20.99
CA ALA A 152 -24.59 -17.65 22.21
C ALA A 152 -23.62 -18.23 23.25
N ASN A 153 -22.39 -18.56 22.83
CA ASN A 153 -21.34 -19.09 23.69
C ASN A 153 -20.26 -18.05 24.07
N ILE A 154 -20.50 -16.76 23.81
CA ILE A 154 -19.65 -15.66 24.25
C ILE A 154 -20.35 -14.90 25.37
N ILE A 155 -19.72 -14.83 26.55
CA ILE A 155 -20.20 -14.08 27.70
C ILE A 155 -19.80 -12.62 27.52
N ALA A 156 -20.77 -11.75 27.22
CA ALA A 156 -20.58 -10.32 27.02
C ALA A 156 -21.75 -9.53 27.63
N ASP A 157 -21.53 -8.25 27.95
CA ASP A 157 -22.59 -7.35 28.39
C ASP A 157 -23.64 -7.11 27.29
N SER A 158 -24.86 -6.76 27.68
CA SER A 158 -25.99 -6.62 26.74
C SER A 158 -25.82 -5.53 25.67
N ASN A 159 -24.88 -4.60 25.87
CA ASN A 159 -24.53 -3.55 24.92
C ASN A 159 -23.40 -3.94 23.96
N VAL A 160 -22.80 -5.13 24.11
CA VAL A 160 -21.73 -5.61 23.23
C VAL A 160 -22.32 -6.24 21.96
N ARG A 161 -21.83 -5.82 20.79
CA ARG A 161 -22.35 -6.27 19.49
C ARG A 161 -21.40 -7.24 18.77
N ALA A 162 -21.95 -8.33 18.26
CA ALA A 162 -21.23 -9.28 17.39
C ALA A 162 -21.38 -8.89 15.91
N PHE A 163 -20.31 -9.02 15.14
CA PHE A 163 -20.28 -8.78 13.70
C PHE A 163 -19.76 -10.01 12.96
N TYR A 164 -20.30 -10.27 11.77
CA TYR A 164 -19.78 -11.31 10.88
C TYR A 164 -18.63 -10.74 10.05
N PHE A 165 -17.43 -11.29 10.20
CA PHE A 165 -16.24 -10.91 9.46
C PHE A 165 -15.92 -11.96 8.40
N PRO A 166 -16.36 -11.79 7.13
CA PRO A 166 -16.08 -12.78 6.10
C PRO A 166 -14.57 -12.88 5.84
N THR A 167 -14.07 -14.08 5.56
CA THR A 167 -12.77 -14.21 4.86
C THR A 167 -12.96 -13.87 3.39
N TYR A 168 -11.86 -13.71 2.66
CA TYR A 168 -11.88 -13.43 1.22
C TYR A 168 -12.80 -14.40 0.45
N GLU A 169 -12.69 -15.70 0.72
CA GLU A 169 -13.49 -16.75 0.07
C GLU A 169 -14.99 -16.69 0.41
N GLN A 170 -15.37 -15.97 1.47
CA GLN A 170 -16.75 -15.82 1.93
C GLN A 170 -17.36 -14.48 1.52
N ASP A 171 -16.54 -13.51 1.06
CA ASP A 171 -16.95 -12.12 0.90
C ASP A 171 -18.04 -11.97 -0.16
N ASP A 172 -17.89 -12.58 -1.34
CA ASP A 172 -18.89 -12.51 -2.42
C ASP A 172 -20.29 -12.92 -1.94
N VAL A 173 -20.39 -13.99 -1.14
CA VAL A 173 -21.69 -14.45 -0.59
C VAL A 173 -22.18 -13.49 0.49
N ALA A 174 -21.29 -12.95 1.31
CA ALA A 174 -21.63 -11.97 2.34
C ALA A 174 -22.18 -10.67 1.73
N GLN A 175 -21.44 -10.10 0.76
CA GLN A 175 -21.78 -8.85 0.07
C GLN A 175 -23.06 -8.98 -0.76
N ALA A 176 -23.23 -10.09 -1.50
CA ALA A 176 -24.44 -10.32 -2.29
C ALA A 176 -25.71 -10.49 -1.44
N ASN A 177 -25.60 -10.65 -0.12
CA ASN A 177 -26.73 -10.92 0.77
C ASN A 177 -26.80 -9.99 2.01
N LEU A 178 -26.21 -8.78 1.94
CA LEU A 178 -26.17 -7.82 3.05
C LEU A 178 -27.54 -7.51 3.67
N GLU A 179 -28.56 -7.24 2.85
CA GLU A 179 -29.91 -6.96 3.33
C GLU A 179 -30.49 -8.15 4.10
N TRP A 180 -30.27 -9.37 3.59
CA TRP A 180 -30.73 -10.58 4.23
C TRP A 180 -30.06 -10.82 5.59
N PHE A 181 -28.74 -10.62 5.70
CA PHE A 181 -28.04 -10.73 6.98
C PHE A 181 -28.53 -9.68 7.99
N THR A 182 -28.76 -8.45 7.52
CA THR A 182 -29.28 -7.35 8.34
C THR A 182 -30.67 -7.69 8.92
N ASP A 183 -31.58 -8.24 8.11
CA ASP A 183 -32.90 -8.72 8.55
C ASP A 183 -32.83 -9.83 9.59
N HIS A 184 -31.72 -10.57 9.64
CA HIS A 184 -31.44 -11.64 10.61
C HIS A 184 -30.57 -11.17 11.79
N ASN A 185 -30.39 -9.86 11.97
CA ASN A 185 -29.57 -9.24 13.03
C ASN A 185 -28.07 -9.62 12.97
N ILE A 186 -27.56 -9.94 11.78
CA ILE A 186 -26.15 -10.19 11.53
C ILE A 186 -25.61 -9.02 10.70
N VAL A 187 -24.66 -8.28 11.25
CA VAL A 187 -24.02 -7.19 10.50
C VAL A 187 -22.70 -7.69 9.94
N VAL A 188 -22.58 -7.67 8.61
CA VAL A 188 -21.33 -7.98 7.90
C VAL A 188 -20.38 -6.81 8.01
N SER A 189 -19.12 -7.06 8.36
CA SER A 189 -18.07 -6.05 8.39
C SER A 189 -16.68 -6.69 8.40
N SER A 190 -15.59 -5.95 8.61
CA SER A 190 -14.26 -6.49 8.84
C SER A 190 -13.55 -5.80 10.02
N THR A 191 -12.30 -6.22 10.28
CA THR A 191 -11.40 -5.57 11.23
C THR A 191 -11.08 -4.11 10.86
N ALA A 192 -11.41 -3.66 9.64
CA ALA A 192 -11.34 -2.26 9.22
C ALA A 192 -12.07 -1.31 10.18
N ARG A 193 -13.13 -1.77 10.84
CA ARG A 193 -13.85 -1.01 11.88
C ARG A 193 -12.97 -0.60 13.06
N TRP A 194 -11.89 -1.33 13.29
CA TRP A 194 -10.92 -1.06 14.36
C TRP A 194 -9.61 -0.50 13.84
N ALA A 195 -9.50 -0.27 12.52
CA ALA A 195 -8.30 0.29 11.92
C ALA A 195 -8.05 1.69 12.48
N ARG A 196 -6.80 1.92 12.89
CA ARG A 196 -6.32 3.23 13.37
C ARG A 196 -5.71 4.07 12.23
N GLY A 197 -5.76 3.60 10.98
CA GLY A 197 -5.23 4.24 9.77
C GLY A 197 -5.05 3.24 8.61
N ASN A 198 -4.64 3.74 7.45
CA ASN A 198 -4.31 2.91 6.29
C ASN A 198 -2.96 2.21 6.47
N THR A 199 -2.75 1.12 5.73
CA THR A 199 -1.49 0.37 5.78
C THR A 199 -0.63 0.72 4.58
N CYS A 200 0.65 1.05 4.82
CA CYS A 200 1.63 1.25 3.76
C CYS A 200 2.57 0.04 3.68
N TYR A 201 2.61 -0.61 2.52
CA TYR A 201 3.54 -1.70 2.22
C TYR A 201 4.81 -1.22 1.53
N SER A 202 4.73 -0.14 0.75
CA SER A 202 5.85 0.54 0.12
C SER A 202 5.63 2.05 0.21
N GLU A 203 6.56 2.75 0.85
CA GLU A 203 6.52 4.21 1.00
C GLU A 203 6.86 4.91 -0.31
N GLY A 204 6.31 6.10 -0.52
CA GLY A 204 6.60 6.92 -1.69
C GLY A 204 5.43 7.81 -2.07
N TRP A 205 5.53 8.41 -3.24
CA TRP A 205 4.46 9.20 -3.86
C TRP A 205 4.25 8.78 -5.32
N ALA A 206 3.10 9.10 -5.90
CA ALA A 206 2.80 8.88 -7.31
C ALA A 206 1.88 9.98 -7.84
N LEU A 207 2.01 10.29 -9.13
CA LEU A 207 1.05 11.08 -9.90
C LEU A 207 0.60 10.23 -11.09
N GLY A 208 -0.69 10.13 -11.33
CA GLY A 208 -1.25 9.34 -12.42
C GLY A 208 -2.76 9.32 -12.42
N GLU A 209 -3.37 8.79 -13.49
CA GLU A 209 -4.80 8.52 -13.51
C GLU A 209 -5.10 7.29 -12.65
N LEU A 210 -6.14 7.36 -11.81
CA LEU A 210 -6.53 6.24 -10.97
C LEU A 210 -7.42 5.27 -11.76
N GLN A 211 -6.93 4.07 -12.06
CA GLN A 211 -7.68 3.04 -12.78
C GLN A 211 -8.09 1.90 -11.85
N PHE A 212 -9.34 1.46 -11.94
CA PHE A 212 -9.82 0.28 -11.20
C PHE A 212 -9.82 -0.96 -12.08
N PHE A 213 -9.20 -2.03 -11.60
CA PHE A 213 -9.29 -3.37 -12.20
C PHE A 213 -9.43 -4.43 -11.10
N ASP A 214 -10.23 -5.46 -11.36
CA ASP A 214 -10.27 -6.64 -10.50
C ASP A 214 -8.92 -7.36 -10.53
N ALA A 215 -8.56 -8.02 -9.42
CA ALA A 215 -7.22 -8.61 -9.26
C ALA A 215 -6.83 -9.62 -10.37
N ASN A 216 -7.81 -10.30 -10.97
CA ASN A 216 -7.64 -11.27 -12.07
C ASN A 216 -7.56 -10.61 -13.47
N GLU A 217 -7.95 -9.34 -13.60
CA GLU A 217 -7.97 -8.63 -14.89
C GLU A 217 -6.71 -7.79 -15.13
N ILE A 218 -5.96 -7.46 -14.08
CA ILE A 218 -4.78 -6.56 -14.13
C ILE A 218 -3.78 -6.94 -15.22
N LYS A 219 -3.41 -8.22 -15.34
CA LYS A 219 -2.42 -8.66 -16.35
C LYS A 219 -2.92 -8.44 -17.78
N ILE A 220 -4.22 -8.60 -18.00
CA ILE A 220 -4.85 -8.42 -19.31
C ILE A 220 -4.98 -6.93 -19.61
N ALA A 221 -5.42 -6.13 -18.63
CA ALA A 221 -5.53 -4.68 -18.74
C ALA A 221 -4.20 -4.03 -19.16
N HIS A 222 -3.09 -4.41 -18.49
CA HIS A 222 -1.76 -3.89 -18.83
C HIS A 222 -1.30 -4.29 -20.24
N ARG A 223 -1.50 -5.56 -20.62
CA ARG A 223 -1.11 -6.05 -21.95
C ARG A 223 -1.82 -5.31 -23.09
N ASN A 224 -3.07 -4.92 -22.86
CA ASN A 224 -3.90 -4.28 -23.87
C ASN A 224 -3.79 -2.74 -23.86
N GLY A 225 -2.93 -2.18 -23.00
CA GLY A 225 -2.78 -0.73 -22.86
C GLY A 225 -3.97 -0.04 -22.17
N LEU A 226 -4.81 -0.79 -21.45
CA LEU A 226 -5.87 -0.22 -20.60
C LEU A 226 -5.36 0.18 -19.21
N LEU A 227 -4.21 -0.37 -18.81
CA LEU A 227 -3.47 0.01 -17.61
C LEU A 227 -2.04 0.33 -18.04
N GLU A 228 -1.67 1.60 -18.00
CA GLU A 228 -0.37 2.10 -18.45
C GLU A 228 0.63 2.25 -17.29
N PRO A 229 1.95 2.28 -17.56
CA PRO A 229 2.96 2.52 -16.54
C PRO A 229 2.84 3.86 -15.78
N ALA A 230 2.11 4.82 -16.35
CA ALA A 230 1.84 6.12 -15.73
C ALA A 230 0.61 6.10 -14.79
N ASP A 231 -0.19 5.04 -14.80
CA ASP A 231 -1.43 4.95 -14.03
C ASP A 231 -1.19 4.54 -12.57
N ILE A 232 -2.13 4.90 -11.70
CA ILE A 232 -2.21 4.38 -10.33
C ILE A 232 -3.29 3.31 -10.32
N LEU A 233 -2.92 2.08 -9.96
CA LEU A 233 -3.82 0.94 -9.92
C LEU A 233 -4.61 0.91 -8.61
N LEU A 234 -5.94 0.96 -8.68
CA LEU A 234 -6.87 0.58 -7.63
C LEU A 234 -7.37 -0.85 -7.87
N THR A 235 -7.35 -1.71 -6.86
CA THR A 235 -7.77 -3.11 -6.99
C THR A 235 -8.49 -3.62 -5.74
N ASN A 236 -9.42 -4.56 -5.93
CA ASN A 236 -10.11 -5.27 -4.84
C ASN A 236 -9.29 -6.41 -4.22
N GLY A 237 -8.12 -6.72 -4.77
CA GLY A 237 -7.24 -7.78 -4.28
C GLY A 237 -5.77 -7.52 -4.60
N VAL A 238 -4.88 -8.13 -3.84
CA VAL A 238 -3.45 -8.06 -4.10
C VAL A 238 -3.12 -8.98 -5.29
N PRO A 239 -2.62 -8.47 -6.43
CA PRO A 239 -2.33 -9.31 -7.58
C PRO A 239 -1.17 -10.28 -7.28
N ALA A 240 -1.13 -11.42 -7.94
CA ALA A 240 -0.01 -12.36 -7.83
C ALA A 240 1.30 -11.78 -8.39
N GLU A 241 1.21 -10.92 -9.42
CA GLU A 241 2.31 -10.14 -10.00
C GLU A 241 1.78 -8.76 -10.36
N ILE A 242 2.53 -7.70 -10.05
CA ILE A 242 2.15 -6.34 -10.47
C ILE A 242 2.81 -6.03 -11.83
N PRO A 243 2.06 -5.53 -12.82
CA PRO A 243 2.68 -4.82 -13.94
C PRO A 243 3.37 -3.54 -13.46
N TYR A 244 4.16 -2.92 -14.33
CA TYR A 244 4.72 -1.61 -14.01
C TYR A 244 3.60 -0.57 -13.98
N VAL A 245 3.44 0.13 -12.85
CA VAL A 245 2.45 1.20 -12.63
C VAL A 245 3.06 2.28 -11.73
N ALA A 246 2.49 3.49 -11.75
CA ALA A 246 2.99 4.62 -10.96
C ALA A 246 2.72 4.44 -9.45
N GLY A 247 1.63 3.78 -9.08
CA GLY A 247 1.22 3.52 -7.69
C GLY A 247 0.24 2.34 -7.59
N VAL A 248 0.13 1.74 -6.40
CA VAL A 248 -0.82 0.63 -6.13
C VAL A 248 -1.64 0.92 -4.87
N ILE A 249 -2.95 0.81 -5.00
CA ILE A 249 -3.94 0.98 -3.93
C ILE A 249 -4.79 -0.29 -3.89
N SER A 250 -4.79 -0.98 -2.75
CA SER A 250 -5.56 -2.21 -2.55
C SER A 250 -6.67 -2.02 -1.52
N LEU A 251 -7.87 -2.47 -1.85
CA LEU A 251 -8.99 -2.54 -0.90
C LEU A 251 -8.90 -3.78 0.00
N ALA A 252 -8.03 -4.74 -0.33
CA ALA A 252 -7.70 -5.90 0.50
C ALA A 252 -6.30 -5.77 1.13
N PRO A 253 -6.09 -6.28 2.36
CA PRO A 253 -4.78 -6.27 2.99
C PRO A 253 -3.78 -7.21 2.28
N SER A 254 -2.51 -6.80 2.28
CA SER A 254 -1.32 -7.58 1.90
C SER A 254 -0.40 -7.82 3.12
N THR A 255 0.76 -8.44 2.89
CA THR A 255 1.84 -8.52 3.87
C THR A 255 3.04 -7.66 3.42
N PRO A 256 3.81 -7.03 4.34
CA PRO A 256 4.97 -6.20 3.98
C PRO A 256 6.12 -6.91 3.25
N SER A 257 6.08 -8.24 3.26
CA SER A 257 7.03 -9.17 2.63
C SER A 257 6.44 -9.87 1.41
N SER A 258 5.24 -9.48 0.96
CA SER A 258 4.69 -9.98 -0.31
C SER A 258 5.60 -9.57 -1.47
N HIS A 259 5.64 -10.38 -2.52
CA HIS A 259 6.41 -10.07 -3.73
C HIS A 259 6.04 -8.70 -4.29
N VAL A 260 4.74 -8.40 -4.32
CA VAL A 260 4.15 -7.11 -4.66
C VAL A 260 4.77 -5.98 -3.83
N ALA A 261 4.86 -6.13 -2.51
CA ALA A 261 5.46 -5.12 -1.64
C ALA A 261 6.98 -4.98 -1.82
N ILE A 262 7.71 -6.08 -2.05
CA ILE A 262 9.16 -6.07 -2.28
C ILE A 262 9.49 -5.44 -3.63
N LEU A 263 8.73 -5.78 -4.68
CA LEU A 263 8.84 -5.17 -6.00
C LEU A 263 8.49 -3.69 -5.97
N ALA A 264 7.38 -3.33 -5.33
CA ALA A 264 6.98 -1.93 -5.17
C ALA A 264 8.08 -1.09 -4.49
N LYS A 265 8.73 -1.62 -3.45
CA LYS A 265 9.90 -0.98 -2.81
C LYS A 265 11.08 -0.87 -3.76
N THR A 266 11.35 -1.90 -4.53
CA THR A 266 12.44 -1.94 -5.52
C THR A 266 12.25 -0.88 -6.59
N TYR A 267 11.01 -0.71 -7.08
CA TYR A 267 10.66 0.23 -8.14
C TYR A 267 10.35 1.65 -7.63
N GLY A 268 10.32 1.87 -6.31
CA GLY A 268 9.92 3.14 -5.72
C GLY A 268 8.46 3.51 -5.99
N VAL A 269 7.61 2.48 -6.15
CA VAL A 269 6.17 2.57 -6.36
C VAL A 269 5.49 2.55 -4.98
N PRO A 270 4.70 3.56 -4.61
CA PRO A 270 3.93 3.52 -3.38
C PRO A 270 2.88 2.40 -3.45
N PHE A 271 2.78 1.60 -2.39
CA PHE A 271 1.80 0.53 -2.30
C PHE A 271 1.08 0.61 -0.95
N VAL A 272 -0.23 0.89 -0.99
CA VAL A 272 -1.07 1.08 0.20
C VAL A 272 -2.27 0.15 0.20
N HIS A 273 -2.72 -0.23 1.39
CA HIS A 273 -4.05 -0.78 1.62
C HIS A 273 -4.90 0.26 2.36
N LEU A 274 -6.04 0.59 1.75
CA LEU A 274 -7.03 1.50 2.33
C LEU A 274 -7.93 0.71 3.29
N ALA A 275 -7.53 0.68 4.55
CA ALA A 275 -8.27 0.03 5.62
C ALA A 275 -9.37 0.95 6.18
N VAL A 276 -9.26 2.27 5.97
CA VAL A 276 -10.26 3.26 6.39
C VAL A 276 -11.36 3.32 5.33
N ALA A 277 -12.61 3.09 5.75
CA ALA A 277 -13.75 3.00 4.83
C ALA A 277 -13.99 4.30 4.05
N GLU A 278 -13.73 5.46 4.66
CA GLU A 278 -13.83 6.75 4.00
C GLU A 278 -12.82 6.88 2.86
N ASP A 279 -11.55 6.55 3.11
CA ASP A 279 -10.50 6.58 2.09
C ASP A 279 -10.76 5.57 0.97
N ALA A 280 -11.23 4.37 1.32
CA ALA A 280 -11.62 3.35 0.36
C ALA A 280 -12.76 3.86 -0.55
N ASN A 281 -13.82 4.42 0.02
CA ASN A 281 -14.93 5.00 -0.75
C ASN A 281 -14.48 6.19 -1.61
N ARG A 282 -13.63 7.07 -1.05
CA ARG A 282 -13.04 8.21 -1.78
C ARG A 282 -12.21 7.73 -2.97
N SER A 283 -11.39 6.69 -2.79
CA SER A 283 -10.59 6.14 -3.89
C SER A 283 -11.47 5.63 -5.04
N GLN A 284 -12.60 4.98 -4.74
CA GLN A 284 -13.54 4.53 -5.76
C GLN A 284 -14.23 5.69 -6.50
N GLN A 285 -14.49 6.81 -5.81
CA GLN A 285 -15.07 8.01 -6.44
C GLN A 285 -14.08 8.74 -7.36
N LEU A 286 -12.77 8.56 -7.14
CA LEU A 286 -11.70 9.19 -7.92
C LEU A 286 -11.24 8.35 -9.12
N VAL A 287 -11.87 7.20 -9.40
CA VAL A 287 -11.52 6.38 -10.57
C VAL A 287 -11.75 7.20 -11.86
N GLY A 288 -10.73 7.24 -12.72
CA GLY A 288 -10.67 8.04 -13.95
C GLY A 288 -10.21 9.49 -13.75
N HIS A 289 -9.88 9.91 -12.52
CA HIS A 289 -9.28 11.22 -12.24
C HIS A 289 -7.76 11.10 -12.13
N LYS A 290 -7.04 12.17 -12.49
CA LYS A 290 -5.63 12.31 -12.11
C LYS A 290 -5.53 12.59 -10.61
N ILE A 291 -4.74 11.78 -9.90
CA ILE A 291 -4.52 11.92 -8.46
C ILE A 291 -3.03 12.04 -8.11
N ALA A 292 -2.76 12.63 -6.94
CA ALA A 292 -1.51 12.47 -6.22
C ALA A 292 -1.72 11.50 -5.04
N LEU A 293 -0.98 10.41 -5.05
CA LEU A 293 -0.90 9.46 -3.94
C LEU A 293 0.38 9.74 -3.16
N SER A 294 0.29 9.88 -1.83
CA SER A 294 1.45 9.91 -0.94
C SER A 294 1.28 8.90 0.19
N ALA A 295 2.37 8.22 0.56
CA ALA A 295 2.37 7.18 1.58
C ALA A 295 3.69 7.18 2.35
N TYR A 296 3.70 7.67 3.59
CA TYR A 296 4.92 7.85 4.38
C TYR A 296 4.72 7.51 5.85
N LYS A 297 5.78 7.07 6.51
CA LYS A 297 5.71 6.81 7.96
C LYS A 297 5.47 8.08 8.76
N ASP A 298 4.51 8.04 9.69
CA ASP A 298 4.24 9.14 10.63
C ASP A 298 5.24 9.14 11.82
N GLY A 299 5.21 10.23 12.60
CA GLY A 299 6.06 10.39 13.78
C GLY A 299 5.70 9.51 14.99
N LEU A 300 4.59 8.78 14.93
CA LEU A 300 4.00 7.98 16.01
C LEU A 300 4.10 6.47 15.76
N GLY A 301 4.61 6.06 14.59
CA GLY A 301 4.80 4.66 14.20
C GLY A 301 3.74 4.10 13.25
N GLY A 302 2.74 4.89 12.85
CA GLY A 302 1.78 4.61 11.78
C GLY A 302 2.24 5.13 10.41
N TYR A 303 1.33 5.17 9.44
CA TYR A 303 1.57 5.70 8.10
C TYR A 303 0.52 6.76 7.75
N ASP A 304 0.98 7.86 7.17
CA ASP A 304 0.17 8.89 6.55
C ASP A 304 -0.04 8.51 5.09
N VAL A 305 -1.30 8.33 4.68
CA VAL A 305 -1.69 7.95 3.32
C VAL A 305 -2.67 8.98 2.81
N GLU A 306 -2.28 9.70 1.77
CA GLU A 306 -3.04 10.81 1.21
C GLU A 306 -3.41 10.54 -0.25
N LEU A 307 -4.68 10.75 -0.59
CA LEU A 307 -5.20 10.70 -1.95
C LEU A 307 -5.76 12.08 -2.33
N LEU A 308 -4.96 12.86 -3.04
CA LEU A 308 -5.33 14.20 -3.49
C LEU A 308 -5.81 14.16 -4.95
N ASP A 309 -7.04 14.60 -5.20
CA ASP A 309 -7.50 14.85 -6.57
C ASP A 309 -6.75 16.06 -7.14
N ILE A 310 -6.05 15.87 -8.26
CA ILE A 310 -5.30 16.93 -8.94
C ILE A 310 -5.91 17.31 -10.29
N GLU A 311 -7.07 16.74 -10.63
CA GLU A 311 -7.76 17.01 -11.88
C GLU A 311 -8.09 18.51 -11.99
N GLY A 312 -7.62 19.15 -13.06
CA GLY A 312 -7.75 20.60 -13.27
C GLY A 312 -6.97 21.50 -12.28
N ARG A 313 -6.19 20.94 -11.34
CA ARG A 313 -5.40 21.71 -10.35
C ARG A 313 -3.95 21.92 -10.76
N LEU A 314 -3.43 21.02 -11.60
CA LEU A 314 -2.10 21.09 -12.18
C LEU A 314 -2.23 21.09 -13.70
N SER A 315 -1.40 21.90 -14.37
CA SER A 315 -1.24 21.81 -15.82
C SER A 315 -0.40 20.59 -16.20
N ASP A 316 -0.56 20.07 -17.42
CA ASP A 316 0.24 18.93 -17.90
C ASP A 316 1.75 19.21 -17.82
N ALA A 317 2.18 20.46 -18.06
CA ALA A 317 3.57 20.87 -17.92
C ALA A 317 4.08 20.79 -16.46
N GLN A 318 3.24 21.17 -15.48
CA GLN A 318 3.60 21.03 -14.06
C GLN A 318 3.65 19.55 -13.65
N ILE A 319 2.74 18.72 -14.17
CA ILE A 319 2.77 17.28 -13.92
C ILE A 319 4.07 16.68 -14.47
N GLU A 320 4.47 17.03 -15.70
CA GLU A 320 5.72 16.59 -16.31
C GLU A 320 6.95 17.04 -15.48
N GLU A 321 7.02 18.32 -15.08
CA GLU A 321 8.08 18.84 -14.21
C GLU A 321 8.17 18.10 -12.86
N ILE A 322 7.02 17.76 -12.26
CA ILE A 322 7.00 16.99 -11.01
C ILE A 322 7.45 15.55 -11.26
N LEU A 323 6.98 14.90 -12.34
CA LEU A 323 7.34 13.53 -12.70
C LEU A 323 8.84 13.37 -13.01
N GLU A 324 9.54 14.43 -13.44
CA GLU A 324 11.01 14.41 -13.56
C GLU A 324 11.71 14.11 -12.22
N LEU A 325 11.10 14.42 -11.06
CA LEU A 325 11.63 14.01 -9.75
C LEU A 325 11.59 12.49 -9.53
N LYS A 326 10.76 11.76 -10.29
CA LYS A 326 10.66 10.29 -10.27
C LYS A 326 11.60 9.62 -11.28
N LYS A 327 12.17 10.37 -12.22
CA LYS A 327 13.09 9.81 -13.20
C LYS A 327 14.34 9.29 -12.48
N PRO A 328 14.61 7.98 -12.51
CA PRO A 328 15.82 7.47 -11.88
C PRO A 328 17.05 7.98 -12.64
N PRO A 329 18.21 8.11 -11.97
CA PRO A 329 19.45 8.41 -12.66
C PRO A 329 19.76 7.33 -13.70
N ALA A 330 20.37 7.74 -14.82
CA ALA A 330 20.88 6.82 -15.81
C ALA A 330 21.86 5.83 -15.15
N LEU A 331 21.75 4.55 -15.50
CA LEU A 331 22.62 3.52 -14.93
C LEU A 331 24.00 3.58 -15.55
N GLU A 332 25.04 3.47 -14.72
CA GLU A 332 26.40 3.25 -15.20
C GLU A 332 26.56 1.77 -15.60
N VAL A 333 26.10 1.43 -16.80
CA VAL A 333 26.24 0.07 -17.34
C VAL A 333 27.65 -0.14 -17.86
N SER A 334 28.29 -1.20 -17.40
CA SER A 334 29.54 -1.67 -18.00
C SER A 334 29.21 -2.53 -19.23
N PRO A 335 29.58 -2.13 -20.46
CA PRO A 335 29.14 -2.82 -21.67
C PRO A 335 29.62 -4.26 -21.72
N THR A 336 28.82 -5.14 -22.35
CA THR A 336 29.27 -6.51 -22.63
C THR A 336 30.57 -6.51 -23.44
N THR A 337 31.41 -7.51 -23.22
CA THR A 337 32.69 -7.67 -23.95
C THR A 337 32.81 -9.07 -24.53
N HIS A 338 33.64 -9.20 -25.59
CA HIS A 338 34.03 -10.49 -26.12
C HIS A 338 35.05 -11.17 -25.18
N CYS A 339 34.75 -12.40 -24.74
CA CYS A 339 35.52 -13.10 -23.72
C CYS A 339 36.45 -14.19 -24.30
N GLY A 340 36.22 -14.57 -25.56
CA GLY A 340 36.98 -15.60 -26.27
C GLY A 340 36.69 -17.02 -25.79
N THR A 341 35.63 -17.22 -25.02
CA THR A 341 35.20 -18.53 -24.49
C THR A 341 33.72 -18.51 -24.17
N TYR A 342 33.00 -19.60 -24.43
CA TYR A 342 31.59 -19.71 -24.05
C TYR A 342 31.38 -20.00 -22.56
N THR A 343 32.37 -20.56 -21.85
CA THR A 343 32.18 -21.05 -20.48
C THR A 343 33.34 -20.71 -19.55
N ALA A 344 33.06 -20.52 -18.26
CA ALA A 344 34.05 -20.43 -17.19
C ALA A 344 33.55 -21.05 -15.88
N ASN A 345 34.50 -21.48 -15.04
CA ASN A 345 34.19 -21.99 -13.71
C ASN A 345 33.95 -20.82 -12.75
N THR A 346 32.84 -20.82 -12.01
CA THR A 346 32.51 -19.71 -11.10
C THR A 346 33.51 -19.55 -9.95
N ASN A 347 34.30 -20.58 -9.63
CA ASN A 347 35.39 -20.46 -8.66
C ASN A 347 36.46 -19.43 -9.07
N SER A 348 36.58 -19.13 -10.37
CA SER A 348 37.51 -18.14 -10.90
C SER A 348 36.87 -16.78 -11.22
N LEU A 349 35.56 -16.63 -11.03
CA LEU A 349 34.86 -15.39 -11.33
C LEU A 349 34.75 -14.49 -10.10
N GLY A 350 34.65 -13.19 -10.34
CA GLY A 350 34.28 -12.19 -9.35
C GLY A 350 33.61 -10.98 -10.00
N PRO A 351 33.34 -9.90 -9.24
CA PRO A 351 32.63 -8.73 -9.74
C PRO A 351 33.24 -8.04 -10.97
N ASN A 352 34.54 -8.22 -11.23
CA ASN A 352 35.20 -7.67 -12.42
C ASN A 352 34.85 -8.42 -13.72
N ASP A 353 34.25 -9.60 -13.63
CA ASP A 353 33.90 -10.43 -14.78
C ASP A 353 32.47 -10.19 -15.28
N ILE A 354 31.75 -9.23 -14.71
CA ILE A 354 30.33 -8.95 -15.00
C ILE A 354 30.12 -8.67 -16.49
N ASN A 355 31.04 -7.98 -17.15
CA ASN A 355 30.95 -7.66 -18.58
C ASN A 355 31.10 -8.89 -19.48
N CYS A 356 31.54 -10.02 -18.91
CA CYS A 356 31.73 -11.28 -19.62
C CYS A 356 30.66 -12.33 -19.31
N PHE A 357 30.28 -12.46 -18.03
CA PHE A 357 29.39 -13.53 -17.54
C PHE A 357 28.14 -13.01 -16.83
N GLY A 358 27.96 -11.69 -16.71
CA GLY A 358 26.84 -11.06 -16.03
C GLY A 358 26.91 -11.09 -14.50
N GLY A 359 26.03 -10.31 -13.87
CA GLY A 359 25.96 -10.06 -12.43
C GLY A 359 25.88 -11.33 -11.59
N LYS A 360 24.93 -12.21 -11.89
CA LYS A 360 24.71 -13.44 -11.10
C LYS A 360 25.92 -14.36 -11.14
N ALA A 361 26.41 -14.71 -12.33
CA ALA A 361 27.52 -15.65 -12.46
C ALA A 361 28.82 -15.09 -11.83
N SER A 362 29.07 -13.79 -11.99
CA SER A 362 30.21 -13.11 -11.37
C SER A 362 30.12 -13.04 -9.85
N ASN A 363 28.97 -12.64 -9.30
CA ASN A 363 28.74 -12.55 -7.86
C ASN A 363 28.68 -13.95 -7.21
N PHE A 364 28.30 -14.98 -7.95
CA PHE A 364 28.32 -16.36 -7.47
C PHE A 364 29.73 -16.82 -7.04
N GLY A 365 30.80 -16.27 -7.64
CA GLY A 365 32.17 -16.50 -7.21
C GLY A 365 32.47 -16.07 -5.76
N ILE A 366 31.73 -15.09 -5.24
CA ILE A 366 31.80 -14.67 -3.83
C ILE A 366 31.30 -15.80 -2.92
N LEU A 367 30.21 -16.48 -3.28
CA LEU A 367 29.70 -17.64 -2.55
C LEU A 367 30.71 -18.78 -2.57
N ARG A 368 31.20 -19.13 -3.76
CA ARG A 368 32.19 -20.18 -3.96
C ARG A 368 33.46 -19.98 -3.15
N THR A 369 33.90 -18.73 -2.99
CA THR A 369 35.10 -18.41 -2.21
C THR A 369 34.83 -18.36 -0.70
N SER A 370 33.62 -17.96 -0.28
CA SER A 370 33.29 -17.77 1.14
C SER A 370 32.86 -19.05 1.82
N ILE A 371 32.06 -19.86 1.11
CA ILE A 371 31.33 -21.02 1.63
C ILE A 371 31.29 -22.13 0.56
N PRO A 372 32.45 -22.65 0.12
CA PRO A 372 32.53 -23.63 -0.98
C PRO A 372 31.75 -24.92 -0.71
N ASP A 373 31.52 -25.26 0.56
CA ASP A 373 30.78 -26.47 0.95
C ASP A 373 29.26 -26.21 1.06
N ASN A 374 28.82 -24.95 1.17
CA ASN A 374 27.41 -24.53 1.30
C ASN A 374 26.93 -23.71 0.09
N SER A 375 27.55 -23.90 -1.07
CA SER A 375 27.14 -23.31 -2.34
C SER A 375 27.34 -24.34 -3.47
N PRO A 376 26.44 -24.44 -4.47
CA PRO A 376 26.60 -25.47 -5.49
C PRO A 376 27.79 -25.17 -6.41
N VAL A 377 28.33 -26.21 -7.03
CA VAL A 377 29.27 -26.03 -8.15
C VAL A 377 28.49 -25.46 -9.33
N ALA A 378 29.05 -24.45 -9.98
CA ALA A 378 28.39 -23.74 -11.06
C ALA A 378 29.35 -23.35 -12.19
N MET A 379 28.76 -23.11 -13.35
CA MET A 379 29.42 -22.69 -14.58
C MET A 379 28.77 -21.39 -15.06
N GLY A 380 29.58 -20.40 -15.42
CA GLY A 380 29.12 -19.22 -16.15
C GLY A 380 29.18 -19.48 -17.65
N LEU A 381 28.14 -19.11 -18.40
CA LEU A 381 28.15 -19.04 -19.85
C LEU A 381 28.24 -17.56 -20.27
N SER A 382 29.14 -17.22 -21.18
CA SER A 382 29.48 -15.83 -21.50
C SER A 382 28.52 -15.17 -22.49
N PHE A 383 28.63 -13.85 -22.63
CA PHE A 383 27.94 -13.10 -23.69
C PHE A 383 28.39 -13.47 -25.10
N ASP A 384 29.51 -14.19 -25.29
CA ASP A 384 29.91 -14.67 -26.63
C ASP A 384 28.83 -15.61 -27.19
N LEU A 385 28.26 -16.49 -26.35
CA LEU A 385 27.18 -17.38 -26.76
C LEU A 385 25.92 -16.60 -27.13
N TRP A 386 25.55 -15.60 -26.33
CA TRP A 386 24.40 -14.72 -26.59
C TRP A 386 24.57 -13.95 -27.90
N ASN A 387 25.71 -13.28 -28.07
CA ASN A 387 25.95 -12.42 -29.22
C ASN A 387 25.96 -13.22 -30.53
N GLU A 388 26.64 -14.38 -30.55
CA GLU A 388 26.62 -15.25 -31.73
C GLU A 388 25.24 -15.85 -32.00
N TYR A 389 24.46 -16.13 -30.95
CA TYR A 389 23.07 -16.57 -31.11
C TYR A 389 22.20 -15.46 -31.73
N LEU A 390 22.36 -14.21 -31.31
CA LEU A 390 21.65 -13.09 -31.93
C LEU A 390 22.10 -12.82 -33.37
N ASP A 391 23.38 -13.02 -33.67
CA ASP A 391 23.94 -12.77 -35.01
C ASP A 391 23.64 -13.90 -36.01
N GLN A 392 22.94 -14.95 -35.57
CA GLN A 392 22.54 -16.05 -36.44
C GLN A 392 21.62 -15.55 -37.57
N PRO A 393 21.77 -16.10 -38.79
CA PRO A 393 20.84 -15.79 -39.88
C PRO A 393 19.47 -16.41 -39.59
N ILE A 394 18.41 -15.67 -39.90
CA ILE A 394 17.02 -16.16 -39.86
C ILE A 394 16.39 -16.06 -41.25
N ALA A 395 15.43 -16.93 -41.56
CA ALA A 395 14.76 -16.92 -42.85
C ALA A 395 13.67 -15.82 -42.88
N PRO A 396 13.68 -14.91 -43.88
CA PRO A 396 12.59 -13.95 -44.06
C PRO A 396 11.27 -14.69 -44.31
N ARG A 397 10.19 -14.15 -43.75
CA ARG A 397 8.84 -14.72 -43.87
C ARG A 397 7.84 -13.60 -44.15
N ASN A 398 6.96 -13.82 -45.12
CA ASN A 398 5.84 -12.91 -45.35
C ASN A 398 4.71 -13.20 -44.37
N SER A 399 3.96 -12.17 -44.00
CA SER A 399 2.72 -12.36 -43.26
C SER A 399 1.66 -13.05 -44.11
N ILE A 400 0.71 -13.72 -43.47
CA ILE A 400 -0.45 -14.33 -44.12
C ILE A 400 -1.52 -13.26 -44.26
N VAL A 401 -1.90 -12.95 -45.50
CA VAL A 401 -2.89 -11.91 -45.81
C VAL A 401 -4.08 -12.56 -46.52
N ILE A 402 -5.29 -12.17 -46.12
CA ILE A 402 -6.54 -12.55 -46.78
C ILE A 402 -7.16 -11.33 -47.47
N GLU A 403 -7.27 -11.37 -48.79
CA GLU A 403 -7.80 -10.29 -49.63
C GLU A 403 -9.32 -10.11 -49.46
N PRO A 404 -9.91 -8.98 -49.90
CA PRO A 404 -11.35 -8.78 -49.84
C PRO A 404 -12.15 -9.87 -50.55
N ASN A 405 -13.11 -10.48 -49.84
CA ASN A 405 -13.93 -11.61 -50.29
C ASN A 405 -13.15 -12.90 -50.58
N GLU A 406 -11.94 -13.04 -50.04
CA GLU A 406 -11.16 -14.28 -50.11
C GLU A 406 -11.48 -15.20 -48.92
N HIS A 407 -11.29 -16.50 -49.15
CA HIS A 407 -11.39 -17.57 -48.17
C HIS A 407 -10.01 -18.23 -48.03
N LEU A 408 -9.59 -18.51 -46.80
CA LEU A 408 -8.32 -19.14 -46.51
C LEU A 408 -8.49 -20.31 -45.55
N LEU A 409 -7.86 -21.43 -45.89
CA LEU A 409 -7.98 -22.68 -45.16
C LEU A 409 -6.75 -22.93 -44.28
N PHE A 410 -7.00 -23.38 -43.06
CA PHE A 410 -6.02 -23.82 -42.06
C PHE A 410 -6.26 -25.30 -41.75
N TRP A 411 -5.21 -26.09 -41.69
CA TRP A 411 -5.27 -27.52 -41.35
C TRP A 411 -5.17 -27.69 -39.83
N ALA A 412 -6.17 -28.34 -39.25
CA ALA A 412 -6.25 -28.65 -37.83
C ALA A 412 -5.76 -30.08 -37.57
N ASP A 413 -4.45 -30.30 -37.67
CA ASP A 413 -3.82 -31.63 -37.63
C ASP A 413 -2.85 -31.83 -36.46
N SER A 414 -2.52 -30.77 -35.72
CA SER A 414 -1.43 -30.75 -34.72
C SER A 414 -0.02 -30.88 -35.31
N GLU A 415 0.16 -30.55 -36.59
CA GLU A 415 1.41 -30.71 -37.35
C GLU A 415 1.94 -29.38 -37.89
N GLU A 416 2.03 -28.35 -37.03
CA GLU A 416 2.45 -26.98 -37.39
C GLU A 416 3.80 -26.86 -38.13
N PHE A 417 4.66 -27.90 -38.04
CA PHE A 417 5.94 -27.96 -38.75
C PHE A 417 5.79 -28.18 -40.27
N GLN A 418 4.61 -28.62 -40.76
CA GLN A 418 4.35 -28.84 -42.18
C GLN A 418 4.15 -27.54 -42.96
N GLY A 419 3.76 -26.44 -42.30
CA GLY A 419 3.67 -25.17 -42.97
C GLY A 419 2.88 -24.08 -42.22
N PRO A 420 2.85 -22.86 -42.78
CA PRO A 420 2.19 -21.70 -42.17
C PRO A 420 0.69 -21.85 -41.88
N LEU A 421 0.04 -22.80 -42.53
CA LEU A 421 -1.41 -23.02 -42.46
C LEU A 421 -1.77 -24.22 -41.59
N HIS A 422 -0.80 -24.93 -41.00
CA HIS A 422 -1.03 -26.08 -40.14
C HIS A 422 -1.02 -25.63 -38.66
N THR A 423 -2.05 -25.99 -37.91
CA THR A 423 -2.20 -25.59 -36.50
C THR A 423 -1.53 -26.60 -35.56
N ASN A 424 -1.35 -26.22 -34.29
CA ASN A 424 -0.82 -27.12 -33.26
C ASN A 424 -1.92 -27.91 -32.51
N PHE A 425 -3.14 -27.95 -33.05
CA PHE A 425 -4.26 -28.68 -32.49
C PHE A 425 -5.08 -29.38 -33.59
N LYS A 426 -5.99 -30.26 -33.19
CA LYS A 426 -6.90 -31.00 -34.07
C LYS A 426 -8.32 -30.91 -33.55
N LEU A 427 -9.30 -30.99 -34.46
CA LEU A 427 -10.70 -30.86 -34.08
C LEU A 427 -11.31 -32.18 -33.56
N ALA A 428 -12.19 -32.08 -32.57
CA ALA A 428 -12.91 -33.21 -31.99
C ALA A 428 -14.25 -33.47 -32.70
N LYS A 429 -14.37 -34.66 -33.30
CA LYS A 429 -15.62 -35.16 -33.91
C LYS A 429 -16.84 -35.13 -32.96
N SER A 430 -16.65 -35.20 -31.64
CA SER A 430 -17.75 -35.15 -30.66
C SER A 430 -18.37 -33.75 -30.49
N GLY A 431 -17.72 -32.71 -30.99
CA GLY A 431 -18.08 -31.32 -30.76
C GLY A 431 -17.21 -30.66 -29.68
N GLU A 432 -16.90 -29.39 -29.91
CA GLU A 432 -16.06 -28.52 -29.08
C GLU A 432 -16.23 -27.05 -29.52
N TYR A 433 -15.18 -26.24 -29.43
CA TYR A 433 -15.15 -24.82 -29.80
C TYR A 433 -14.13 -24.56 -30.91
N ILE A 434 -14.34 -23.51 -31.69
CA ILE A 434 -13.31 -22.87 -32.52
C ILE A 434 -13.40 -21.37 -32.26
N GLY A 435 -12.29 -20.75 -31.90
CA GLY A 435 -12.20 -19.31 -31.68
C GLY A 435 -11.12 -18.67 -32.53
N LEU A 436 -11.43 -17.50 -33.10
CA LEU A 436 -10.50 -16.60 -33.76
C LEU A 436 -10.36 -15.35 -32.90
N TYR A 437 -9.15 -15.09 -32.41
CA TYR A 437 -8.85 -13.94 -31.57
C TYR A 437 -7.90 -12.99 -32.27
N ALA A 438 -8.06 -11.70 -31.98
CA ALA A 438 -7.19 -10.64 -32.50
C ALA A 438 -5.75 -10.80 -31.99
N GLN A 439 -4.86 -9.96 -32.52
CA GLN A 439 -3.44 -9.94 -32.15
C GLN A 439 -3.21 -9.71 -30.64
N ASP A 440 -4.13 -9.09 -29.91
CA ASP A 440 -4.04 -8.96 -28.45
C ASP A 440 -4.12 -10.32 -27.71
N GLY A 441 -4.75 -11.32 -28.34
CA GLY A 441 -4.98 -12.66 -27.79
C GLY A 441 -6.19 -12.74 -26.84
N VAL A 442 -7.07 -11.73 -26.82
CA VAL A 442 -8.23 -11.63 -25.92
C VAL A 442 -9.49 -11.18 -26.66
N THR A 443 -9.38 -10.23 -27.59
CA THR A 443 -10.53 -9.77 -28.38
C THR A 443 -10.98 -10.88 -29.31
N LEU A 444 -12.12 -11.48 -29.01
CA LEU A 444 -12.77 -12.46 -29.88
C LEU A 444 -13.23 -11.76 -31.16
N ILE A 445 -12.67 -12.17 -32.30
CA ILE A 445 -13.11 -11.71 -33.63
C ILE A 445 -14.35 -12.51 -34.04
N ASP A 446 -14.27 -13.84 -33.96
CA ASP A 446 -15.37 -14.75 -34.23
C ASP A 446 -15.18 -16.08 -33.49
N GLY A 447 -16.27 -16.77 -33.18
CA GLY A 447 -16.22 -18.04 -32.46
C GLY A 447 -17.45 -18.91 -32.71
N VAL A 448 -17.26 -20.23 -32.67
CA VAL A 448 -18.33 -21.20 -32.86
C VAL A 448 -18.17 -22.37 -31.89
N THR A 449 -19.22 -22.64 -31.11
CA THR A 449 -19.36 -23.91 -30.39
C THR A 449 -20.18 -24.87 -31.23
N PHE A 450 -19.68 -26.07 -31.46
CA PHE A 450 -20.31 -27.05 -32.34
C PHE A 450 -20.54 -28.39 -31.63
N GLY A 451 -21.57 -29.11 -32.06
CA GLY A 451 -21.92 -30.44 -31.55
C GLY A 451 -21.24 -31.57 -32.34
N PRO A 452 -21.71 -32.83 -32.22
CA PRO A 452 -21.15 -33.95 -32.95
C PRO A 452 -21.13 -33.74 -34.47
N GLN A 453 -20.00 -34.05 -35.09
CA GLN A 453 -19.73 -33.92 -36.52
C GLN A 453 -19.83 -35.27 -37.24
N TYR A 454 -19.99 -35.23 -38.57
CA TYR A 454 -20.07 -36.41 -39.42
C TYR A 454 -18.87 -36.47 -40.36
N GLY A 455 -18.36 -37.67 -40.61
CA GLY A 455 -17.27 -37.89 -41.55
C GLY A 455 -17.62 -37.36 -42.94
N ASP A 456 -16.68 -36.64 -43.54
CA ASP A 456 -16.78 -36.04 -44.88
C ASP A 456 -17.95 -35.06 -45.06
N VAL A 457 -18.44 -34.47 -43.96
CA VAL A 457 -19.49 -33.44 -43.96
C VAL A 457 -18.97 -32.23 -43.19
N SER A 458 -18.83 -31.11 -43.89
CA SER A 458 -18.41 -29.86 -43.26
C SER A 458 -19.58 -29.17 -42.56
N TYR A 459 -19.25 -28.31 -41.62
CA TYR A 459 -20.18 -27.46 -40.89
C TYR A 459 -19.73 -26.00 -41.06
N GLY A 460 -20.64 -25.16 -41.52
CA GLY A 460 -20.30 -23.79 -41.89
C GLY A 460 -21.49 -22.85 -41.88
N ARG A 461 -21.24 -21.59 -42.15
CA ARG A 461 -22.26 -20.56 -42.32
C ARG A 461 -23.01 -20.79 -43.63
N LEU A 462 -24.34 -20.87 -43.61
CA LEU A 462 -25.19 -21.07 -44.78
C LEU A 462 -25.08 -19.94 -45.81
N ILE A 463 -24.69 -18.75 -45.36
CA ILE A 463 -24.29 -17.61 -46.19
C ILE A 463 -23.04 -17.03 -45.53
N ASP A 464 -21.99 -16.80 -46.29
CA ASP A 464 -20.69 -16.38 -45.78
C ASP A 464 -20.80 -15.16 -44.85
N GLY A 465 -20.12 -15.23 -43.70
CA GLY A 465 -20.11 -14.16 -42.70
C GLY A 465 -21.44 -13.88 -41.99
N ILE A 466 -22.47 -14.73 -42.14
CA ILE A 466 -23.77 -14.60 -41.44
C ILE A 466 -23.93 -15.68 -40.37
N GLU A 467 -24.55 -15.35 -39.23
CA GLU A 467 -24.76 -16.20 -38.05
C GLU A 467 -25.85 -17.29 -38.20
N PHE A 468 -25.88 -17.96 -39.35
CA PHE A 468 -26.73 -19.12 -39.60
C PHE A 468 -25.87 -20.31 -40.02
N TRP A 469 -25.70 -21.29 -39.14
CA TRP A 469 -24.85 -22.45 -39.37
C TRP A 469 -25.63 -23.67 -39.86
N GLY A 470 -25.00 -24.55 -40.64
CA GLY A 470 -25.58 -25.79 -41.11
C GLY A 470 -24.55 -26.77 -41.67
N PHE A 471 -24.99 -28.01 -41.89
CA PHE A 471 -24.16 -29.08 -42.46
C PHE A 471 -24.17 -29.05 -44.00
N PHE A 472 -23.01 -29.25 -44.59
CA PHE A 472 -22.81 -29.32 -46.04
C PHE A 472 -22.38 -30.73 -46.44
N THR A 473 -23.24 -31.44 -47.17
CA THR A 473 -22.88 -32.75 -47.78
C THR A 473 -21.92 -32.61 -48.96
N THR A 474 -21.58 -31.37 -49.33
CA THR A 474 -20.60 -31.02 -50.35
C THR A 474 -19.92 -29.77 -49.83
N ALA A 475 -18.70 -29.94 -49.30
CA ALA A 475 -17.93 -28.86 -48.72
C ALA A 475 -17.60 -27.77 -49.76
N THR A 476 -17.46 -26.53 -49.30
CA THR A 476 -17.22 -25.34 -50.13
C THR A 476 -15.88 -24.64 -49.90
N PRO A 477 -14.77 -25.33 -49.61
CA PRO A 477 -13.51 -24.68 -49.25
C PRO A 477 -12.93 -23.86 -50.40
N GLY A 478 -12.56 -22.61 -50.11
CA GLY A 478 -12.05 -21.64 -51.08
C GLY A 478 -13.15 -20.99 -51.95
N TYR A 479 -14.43 -21.23 -51.66
CA TYR A 479 -15.56 -20.74 -52.44
C TYR A 479 -16.71 -20.24 -51.55
N GLU A 480 -17.65 -19.51 -52.15
CA GLU A 480 -18.85 -19.04 -51.44
C GLU A 480 -19.76 -20.22 -51.03
N ASN A 481 -20.22 -20.26 -49.78
CA ASN A 481 -21.14 -21.30 -49.27
C ASN A 481 -22.54 -21.21 -49.92
N SER A 482 -22.89 -20.04 -50.48
CA SER A 482 -24.16 -19.77 -51.13
C SER A 482 -24.03 -18.67 -52.19
N SER A 483 -24.83 -18.75 -53.26
CA SER A 483 -24.91 -17.71 -54.29
C SER A 483 -25.58 -16.41 -53.83
N SER A 484 -25.88 -16.28 -52.54
CA SER A 484 -26.46 -15.07 -51.95
C SER A 484 -25.32 -14.16 -51.50
N PRO A 485 -25.34 -12.86 -51.84
CA PRO A 485 -24.25 -11.97 -51.47
C PRO A 485 -24.13 -11.89 -49.94
N SER A 486 -22.91 -12.04 -49.43
CA SER A 486 -22.61 -11.75 -48.02
C SER A 486 -22.92 -10.28 -47.73
N THR A 487 -23.49 -10.02 -46.55
CA THR A 487 -23.61 -8.67 -45.98
C THR A 487 -22.70 -8.49 -44.77
N GLY A 488 -21.82 -9.44 -44.50
CA GLY A 488 -20.85 -9.37 -43.40
C GLY A 488 -19.88 -8.21 -43.58
N GLN A 489 -19.20 -7.84 -42.50
CA GLN A 489 -18.12 -6.85 -42.50
C GLN A 489 -17.03 -7.35 -41.55
N GLY A 490 -15.85 -7.68 -42.08
CA GLY A 490 -14.72 -8.17 -41.27
C GLY A 490 -14.37 -9.63 -41.55
N LEU A 491 -13.68 -10.25 -40.60
CA LEU A 491 -13.12 -11.60 -40.70
C LEU A 491 -13.98 -12.59 -39.91
N TYR A 492 -14.30 -13.74 -40.50
CA TYR A 492 -15.20 -14.74 -39.93
C TYR A 492 -14.61 -16.15 -40.04
N ILE A 493 -14.93 -17.02 -39.07
CA ILE A 493 -14.85 -18.47 -39.26
C ILE A 493 -16.05 -18.85 -40.15
N ASN A 494 -15.78 -19.40 -41.32
CA ASN A 494 -16.77 -19.57 -42.37
C ASN A 494 -17.28 -21.01 -42.49
N GLU A 495 -16.36 -21.98 -42.50
CA GLU A 495 -16.65 -23.40 -42.66
C GLU A 495 -15.53 -24.22 -42.00
N PHE A 496 -15.82 -25.42 -41.50
CA PHE A 496 -14.80 -26.34 -41.01
C PHE A 496 -15.23 -27.79 -41.20
N MET A 497 -14.28 -28.72 -41.10
CA MET A 497 -14.53 -30.17 -41.07
C MET A 497 -13.62 -30.83 -40.03
N ALA A 498 -14.22 -31.52 -39.06
CA ALA A 498 -13.53 -32.16 -37.94
C ALA A 498 -13.40 -33.69 -38.06
N ASP A 499 -13.65 -34.23 -39.26
CA ASP A 499 -13.53 -35.66 -39.61
C ASP A 499 -13.47 -35.79 -41.13
N ASN A 500 -12.30 -35.49 -41.70
CA ASN A 500 -12.06 -35.53 -43.14
C ASN A 500 -11.35 -36.84 -43.52
N ASP A 501 -11.98 -37.69 -44.34
CA ASP A 501 -11.35 -38.95 -44.80
C ASP A 501 -11.08 -38.92 -46.30
N MET A 502 -11.83 -38.12 -47.07
CA MET A 502 -11.74 -38.12 -48.53
C MET A 502 -12.13 -36.82 -49.25
N THR A 503 -12.51 -35.75 -48.54
CA THR A 503 -13.07 -34.57 -49.22
C THR A 503 -11.99 -33.64 -49.78
N ILE A 504 -11.07 -33.22 -48.90
CA ILE A 504 -10.08 -32.20 -49.19
C ILE A 504 -8.73 -32.72 -48.72
N GLU A 505 -7.85 -32.95 -49.69
CA GLU A 505 -6.50 -33.46 -49.46
C GLU A 505 -5.56 -32.29 -49.13
N ASP A 506 -4.64 -32.48 -48.20
CA ASP A 506 -3.57 -31.50 -47.98
C ASP A 506 -2.66 -31.45 -49.22
N PRO A 507 -2.51 -30.30 -49.91
CA PRO A 507 -1.63 -30.18 -51.06
C PRO A 507 -0.15 -30.41 -50.72
N ASN A 508 0.26 -30.28 -49.45
CA ASN A 508 1.62 -30.55 -49.00
C ASN A 508 1.86 -32.02 -48.70
N GLU A 509 0.82 -32.79 -48.36
CA GLU A 509 0.87 -34.21 -48.05
C GLU A 509 -0.14 -35.04 -48.88
N PRO A 510 0.20 -35.40 -50.13
CA PRO A 510 -0.68 -36.18 -50.98
C PRO A 510 -1.05 -37.54 -50.35
N GLY A 511 -2.34 -37.77 -50.18
CA GLY A 511 -2.96 -38.95 -49.57
C GLY A 511 -3.53 -38.70 -48.18
N GLU A 512 -3.22 -37.56 -47.55
CA GLU A 512 -3.68 -37.20 -46.22
C GLU A 512 -4.85 -36.22 -46.27
N PHE A 513 -5.80 -36.41 -45.35
CA PHE A 513 -7.06 -35.66 -45.28
C PHE A 513 -7.23 -35.06 -43.87
N PRO A 514 -6.43 -34.06 -43.49
CA PRO A 514 -6.54 -33.47 -42.16
C PRO A 514 -7.85 -32.70 -41.99
N ASP A 515 -8.23 -32.49 -40.73
CA ASP A 515 -9.33 -31.58 -40.39
C ASP A 515 -8.95 -30.16 -40.81
N TRP A 516 -9.93 -29.30 -41.03
CA TRP A 516 -9.64 -27.95 -41.51
C TRP A 516 -10.65 -26.91 -41.03
N ILE A 517 -10.17 -25.67 -40.99
CA ILE A 517 -10.91 -24.46 -40.61
C ILE A 517 -10.72 -23.44 -41.73
N GLU A 518 -11.82 -22.88 -42.22
CA GLU A 518 -11.81 -21.82 -43.22
C GLU A 518 -12.15 -20.47 -42.58
N LEU A 519 -11.34 -19.47 -42.89
CA LEU A 519 -11.62 -18.07 -42.58
C LEU A 519 -12.07 -17.33 -43.84
N TYR A 520 -12.99 -16.37 -43.69
CA TYR A 520 -13.51 -15.53 -44.77
C TYR A 520 -13.40 -14.04 -44.43
N ASN A 521 -12.88 -13.25 -45.36
CA ASN A 521 -12.84 -11.80 -45.26
C ASN A 521 -14.03 -11.15 -45.99
N ALA A 522 -15.09 -10.81 -45.27
CA ALA A 522 -16.25 -10.08 -45.78
C ALA A 522 -15.99 -8.55 -45.92
N GLY A 523 -14.82 -8.08 -45.50
CA GLY A 523 -14.45 -6.67 -45.52
C GLY A 523 -13.99 -6.15 -46.90
N PRO A 524 -13.99 -4.82 -47.11
CA PRO A 524 -13.53 -4.22 -48.37
C PRO A 524 -12.00 -4.08 -48.48
N THR A 525 -11.25 -4.45 -47.46
CA THR A 525 -9.79 -4.31 -47.38
C THR A 525 -9.12 -5.63 -47.05
N ALA A 526 -7.91 -5.85 -47.55
CA ALA A 526 -7.09 -6.99 -47.16
C ALA A 526 -6.83 -6.98 -45.64
N ILE A 527 -6.81 -8.15 -45.02
CA ILE A 527 -6.56 -8.33 -43.59
C ILE A 527 -5.28 -9.14 -43.42
N ASP A 528 -4.32 -8.60 -42.68
CA ASP A 528 -3.14 -9.33 -42.25
C ASP A 528 -3.50 -10.19 -41.02
N LEU A 529 -3.39 -11.51 -41.17
CA LEU A 529 -3.69 -12.49 -40.11
C LEU A 529 -2.50 -12.72 -39.18
N GLY A 530 -1.31 -12.25 -39.54
CA GLY A 530 -0.09 -12.50 -38.76
C GLY A 530 -0.25 -12.04 -37.32
N GLY A 531 0.07 -12.92 -36.37
CA GLY A 531 -0.03 -12.63 -34.94
C GLY A 531 -1.42 -12.78 -34.32
N MET A 532 -2.48 -13.00 -35.11
CA MET A 532 -3.80 -13.41 -34.60
C MET A 532 -3.74 -14.85 -34.07
N TYR A 533 -4.80 -15.31 -33.41
CA TYR A 533 -4.84 -16.65 -32.81
C TYR A 533 -6.02 -17.48 -33.25
N LEU A 534 -5.80 -18.78 -33.47
CA LEU A 534 -6.83 -19.80 -33.52
C LEU A 534 -6.73 -20.69 -32.28
N THR A 535 -7.88 -21.14 -31.79
CA THR A 535 -7.97 -22.09 -30.68
C THR A 535 -9.19 -22.99 -30.83
N ASP A 536 -9.10 -24.19 -30.27
CA ASP A 536 -10.20 -25.12 -30.03
C ASP A 536 -10.70 -25.07 -28.56
N ASP A 537 -10.04 -24.31 -27.69
CA ASP A 537 -10.33 -24.21 -26.26
C ASP A 537 -10.63 -22.75 -25.88
N PRO A 538 -11.87 -22.42 -25.46
CA PRO A 538 -12.22 -21.05 -25.07
C PRO A 538 -11.46 -20.58 -23.82
N ASN A 539 -10.85 -21.48 -23.05
CA ASN A 539 -10.03 -21.14 -21.88
C ASN A 539 -8.55 -20.91 -22.24
N ASP A 540 -8.12 -21.24 -23.45
CA ASP A 540 -6.80 -20.91 -24.00
C ASP A 540 -6.95 -20.16 -25.34
N PRO A 541 -7.29 -18.85 -25.31
CA PRO A 541 -7.46 -18.05 -26.53
C PRO A 541 -6.17 -17.88 -27.34
N THR A 542 -5.01 -18.26 -26.79
CA THR A 542 -3.69 -18.06 -27.41
C THR A 542 -3.02 -19.35 -27.89
N LYS A 543 -3.78 -20.45 -27.97
CA LYS A 543 -3.28 -21.80 -28.25
C LYS A 543 -2.39 -21.89 -29.49
N TRP A 544 -2.86 -21.35 -30.63
CA TRP A 544 -2.06 -21.28 -31.86
C TRP A 544 -2.02 -19.85 -32.40
N MET A 545 -0.83 -19.28 -32.55
CA MET A 545 -0.65 -17.96 -33.17
C MET A 545 -0.37 -18.15 -34.67
N ILE A 546 -1.20 -17.51 -35.50
CA ILE A 546 -1.02 -17.43 -36.94
C ILE A 546 0.34 -16.77 -37.23
N PRO A 547 1.18 -17.38 -38.08
CA PRO A 547 2.53 -16.86 -38.30
C PRO A 547 2.59 -15.43 -38.85
N TYR A 548 3.56 -14.66 -38.36
CA TYR A 548 3.75 -13.24 -38.67
C TYR A 548 4.98 -12.98 -39.56
N ALA A 549 5.10 -11.75 -40.06
CA ALA A 549 6.22 -11.35 -40.92
C ALA A 549 7.56 -11.28 -40.17
N ILE A 550 8.62 -11.80 -40.81
CA ILE A 550 10.02 -11.66 -40.39
C ILE A 550 10.76 -10.96 -41.52
N THR A 551 11.36 -9.81 -41.21
CA THR A 551 11.96 -8.91 -42.19
C THR A 551 13.48 -8.79 -42.06
N GLY A 552 14.01 -9.01 -40.85
CA GLY A 552 15.45 -9.00 -40.57
C GLY A 552 16.17 -10.19 -41.19
N SER A 553 17.44 -9.97 -41.56
CA SER A 553 18.33 -11.02 -42.08
C SER A 553 19.02 -11.83 -40.96
N THR A 554 19.06 -11.28 -39.75
CA THR A 554 19.51 -11.94 -38.52
C THR A 554 18.50 -11.73 -37.40
N LEU A 555 18.59 -12.56 -36.35
CA LEU A 555 17.75 -12.41 -35.15
C LEU A 555 17.93 -11.03 -34.52
N ARG A 556 19.18 -10.53 -34.43
CA ARG A 556 19.49 -9.19 -33.93
C ARG A 556 18.80 -8.08 -34.72
N GLU A 557 18.86 -8.15 -36.05
CA GLU A 557 18.25 -7.13 -36.92
C GLU A 557 16.72 -7.13 -36.79
N GLU A 558 16.10 -8.31 -36.74
CA GLU A 558 14.65 -8.43 -36.56
C GLU A 558 14.20 -7.89 -35.19
N ILE A 559 14.94 -8.20 -34.12
CA ILE A 559 14.67 -7.65 -32.78
C ILE A 559 14.77 -6.11 -32.82
N TYR A 560 15.84 -5.57 -33.40
CA TYR A 560 16.03 -4.13 -33.51
C TYR A 560 14.88 -3.46 -34.27
N ASN A 561 14.47 -4.02 -35.41
CA ASN A 561 13.38 -3.47 -36.21
C ASN A 561 12.08 -3.35 -35.41
N ARG A 562 11.79 -4.33 -34.54
CA ARG A 562 10.59 -4.34 -33.68
C ARG A 562 10.64 -3.33 -32.56
N ILE A 563 11.76 -3.27 -31.82
CA ILE A 563 11.81 -2.46 -30.59
C ILE A 563 12.33 -1.02 -30.81
N SER A 564 12.86 -0.70 -31.99
CA SER A 564 13.46 0.61 -32.27
C SER A 564 12.50 1.80 -32.17
N ALA A 565 11.19 1.56 -32.17
CA ALA A 565 10.17 2.59 -31.96
C ALA A 565 9.98 2.98 -30.48
N TYR A 566 10.42 2.14 -29.53
CA TYR A 566 10.12 2.27 -28.10
C TYR A 566 11.38 2.65 -27.30
N THR A 567 11.88 3.86 -27.47
CA THR A 567 13.13 4.33 -26.82
C THR A 567 12.91 5.31 -25.67
N VAL A 568 11.66 5.64 -25.34
CA VAL A 568 11.30 6.62 -24.31
C VAL A 568 10.37 5.95 -23.31
N TYR A 569 10.62 6.20 -22.03
CA TYR A 569 9.75 5.78 -20.94
C TYR A 569 8.88 6.96 -20.45
N PRO A 570 7.58 6.77 -20.20
CA PRO A 570 6.81 5.56 -20.54
C PRO A 570 6.60 5.43 -22.06
N PRO A 571 6.43 4.20 -22.61
CA PRO A 571 6.15 4.01 -24.03
C PRO A 571 4.81 4.62 -24.46
N SER A 572 4.73 5.18 -25.67
CA SER A 572 3.50 5.79 -26.21
C SER A 572 2.44 4.79 -26.68
N ASP A 573 2.81 3.52 -26.87
CA ASP A 573 1.92 2.45 -27.33
C ASP A 573 2.34 1.14 -26.64
N MET A 574 1.78 0.94 -25.45
CA MET A 574 2.05 -0.23 -24.63
C MET A 574 1.55 -1.52 -25.27
N ALA A 575 0.41 -1.47 -25.97
CA ALA A 575 -0.17 -2.65 -26.61
C ALA A 575 0.73 -3.15 -27.75
N ALA A 576 1.23 -2.24 -28.60
CA ALA A 576 2.16 -2.58 -29.67
C ALA A 576 3.49 -3.11 -29.11
N LEU A 577 4.05 -2.47 -28.08
CA LEU A 577 5.27 -2.94 -27.42
C LEU A 577 5.11 -4.36 -26.86
N SER A 578 4.05 -4.62 -26.07
CA SER A 578 3.79 -5.95 -25.50
C SER A 578 3.63 -7.02 -26.59
N MET A 579 3.04 -6.66 -27.74
CA MET A 579 2.95 -7.56 -28.89
C MET A 579 4.33 -7.85 -29.51
N ASP A 580 5.14 -6.81 -29.78
CA ASP A 580 6.48 -6.98 -30.35
C ASP A 580 7.39 -7.81 -29.46
N LEU A 581 7.41 -7.53 -28.15
CA LEU A 581 8.19 -8.31 -27.18
C LEU A 581 7.72 -9.77 -27.12
N ARG A 582 6.41 -10.04 -27.22
CA ARG A 582 5.87 -11.41 -27.30
C ARG A 582 6.31 -12.13 -28.56
N MET A 583 6.31 -11.47 -29.71
CA MET A 583 6.81 -12.04 -30.97
C MET A 583 8.29 -12.39 -30.85
N ILE A 584 9.10 -11.48 -30.29
CA ILE A 584 10.52 -11.72 -30.01
C ILE A 584 10.71 -12.97 -29.14
N ARG A 585 10.01 -13.05 -28.00
CA ARG A 585 10.06 -14.21 -27.11
C ARG A 585 9.66 -15.50 -27.82
N LYS A 586 8.70 -15.46 -28.75
CA LYS A 586 8.30 -16.62 -29.55
C LYS A 586 9.41 -17.05 -30.52
N MET A 587 10.12 -16.13 -31.17
CA MET A 587 11.26 -16.48 -32.04
C MET A 587 12.33 -17.26 -31.29
N PHE A 588 12.74 -16.80 -30.10
CA PHE A 588 13.71 -17.53 -29.27
C PHE A 588 13.25 -18.95 -28.94
N LYS A 589 11.95 -19.15 -28.68
CA LYS A 589 11.39 -20.45 -28.26
C LYS A 589 11.18 -21.42 -29.43
N ASP A 590 11.11 -20.91 -30.65
CA ASP A 590 10.87 -21.69 -31.87
C ASP A 590 12.20 -22.17 -32.48
N SER A 591 12.45 -23.48 -32.45
CA SER A 591 13.68 -24.09 -32.99
C SER A 591 13.74 -24.11 -34.51
N VAL A 592 12.62 -23.89 -35.18
CA VAL A 592 12.57 -23.76 -36.65
C VAL A 592 13.09 -22.38 -37.06
N ILE A 593 12.86 -21.35 -36.25
CA ILE A 593 13.32 -19.98 -36.51
C ILE A 593 14.76 -19.79 -36.01
N THR A 594 15.03 -20.15 -34.75
CA THR A 594 16.35 -19.90 -34.13
C THR A 594 16.92 -21.15 -33.46
N ASN A 595 18.16 -21.50 -33.77
CA ASN A 595 18.81 -22.71 -33.25
C ASN A 595 20.31 -22.51 -33.00
N PHE A 596 20.87 -23.29 -32.06
CA PHE A 596 22.31 -23.27 -31.81
C PHE A 596 23.06 -23.98 -32.94
N THR A 597 24.24 -23.46 -33.28
CA THR A 597 25.10 -24.12 -34.27
C THR A 597 25.66 -25.43 -33.72
N PRO A 598 25.99 -26.43 -34.57
CA PRO A 598 26.61 -27.67 -34.11
C PRO A 598 27.89 -27.45 -33.28
N MET A 599 28.66 -26.40 -33.56
CA MET A 599 29.87 -26.08 -32.78
C MET A 599 29.55 -25.54 -31.39
N GLN A 600 28.53 -24.69 -31.25
CA GLN A 600 28.06 -24.21 -29.95
C GLN A 600 27.56 -25.38 -29.10
N ILE A 601 26.74 -26.25 -29.71
CA ILE A 601 26.20 -27.45 -29.05
C ILE A 601 27.33 -28.32 -28.48
N VAL A 602 28.27 -28.72 -29.32
CA VAL A 602 29.40 -29.58 -28.91
C VAL A 602 30.27 -28.90 -27.85
N SER A 603 30.51 -27.59 -27.96
CA SER A 603 31.36 -26.86 -27.02
C SER A 603 30.73 -26.80 -25.62
N ILE A 604 29.43 -26.51 -25.55
CA ILE A 604 28.69 -26.41 -24.29
C ILE A 604 28.53 -27.80 -23.65
N GLN A 605 28.13 -28.81 -24.43
CA GLN A 605 28.04 -30.19 -23.96
C GLN A 605 29.38 -30.69 -23.42
N SER A 606 30.49 -30.44 -24.14
CA SER A 606 31.82 -30.85 -23.70
C SER A 606 32.25 -30.15 -22.40
N ALA A 607 31.91 -28.87 -22.24
CA ALA A 607 32.19 -28.12 -21.02
C ALA A 607 31.36 -28.65 -19.83
N MET A 608 30.08 -28.96 -20.04
CA MET A 608 29.21 -29.53 -19.00
C MET A 608 29.62 -30.93 -18.57
N LEU A 609 30.19 -31.72 -19.49
CA LEU A 609 30.74 -33.05 -19.23
C LEU A 609 32.15 -33.02 -18.58
N ASP A 610 32.75 -31.85 -18.39
CA ASP A 610 34.07 -31.76 -17.78
C ASP A 610 34.01 -32.19 -16.30
N SER A 611 34.83 -33.18 -15.96
CA SER A 611 35.00 -33.73 -14.61
C SER A 611 35.27 -32.70 -13.52
N GLN A 612 35.75 -31.49 -13.86
CA GLN A 612 35.95 -30.41 -12.89
C GLN A 612 34.65 -29.89 -12.26
N TYR A 613 33.52 -30.03 -12.96
CA TYR A 613 32.21 -29.61 -12.47
C TYR A 613 31.48 -30.74 -11.75
N GLY A 614 31.71 -31.99 -12.19
CA GLY A 614 31.08 -33.17 -11.60
C GLY A 614 29.57 -33.22 -11.81
N PHE A 615 29.06 -32.65 -12.92
CA PHE A 615 27.63 -32.66 -13.21
C PHE A 615 27.12 -34.07 -13.52
N ASP A 616 25.97 -34.44 -12.93
CA ASP A 616 25.24 -35.67 -13.21
C ASP A 616 24.36 -35.50 -14.45
N LEU A 617 24.53 -36.36 -15.44
CA LEU A 617 23.79 -36.34 -16.70
C LEU A 617 22.29 -36.55 -16.51
N ASN A 618 21.90 -37.34 -15.50
CA ASN A 618 20.50 -37.70 -15.27
C ASN A 618 19.82 -36.78 -14.23
N ALA A 619 20.47 -35.66 -13.87
CA ALA A 619 19.92 -34.67 -12.96
C ALA A 619 19.66 -33.36 -13.71
N ASN A 620 18.52 -32.74 -13.42
CA ASN A 620 18.15 -31.46 -14.02
C ASN A 620 19.19 -30.37 -13.71
N MET A 621 19.54 -29.59 -14.73
CA MET A 621 20.42 -28.43 -14.65
C MET A 621 19.59 -27.16 -14.65
N ARG A 622 19.77 -26.30 -13.65
CA ARG A 622 19.15 -24.99 -13.56
C ARG A 622 19.97 -23.98 -14.34
N ILE A 623 19.38 -23.37 -15.36
CA ILE A 623 19.94 -22.26 -16.13
C ILE A 623 19.30 -20.97 -15.62
N ARG A 624 20.11 -20.09 -15.04
CA ARG A 624 19.70 -18.78 -14.52
C ARG A 624 20.16 -17.67 -15.45
N SER A 625 19.35 -16.62 -15.56
CA SER A 625 19.73 -15.37 -16.20
C SER A 625 20.94 -14.74 -15.49
N SER A 626 21.82 -14.11 -16.25
CA SER A 626 22.97 -13.36 -15.73
C SER A 626 23.27 -12.20 -16.67
N THR A 627 22.58 -11.07 -16.53
CA THR A 627 22.80 -9.87 -17.36
C THR A 627 23.90 -8.98 -16.80
N ASN A 628 24.49 -8.08 -17.61
CA ASN A 628 25.51 -7.12 -17.14
C ASN A 628 24.91 -5.86 -16.49
N VAL A 629 23.59 -5.71 -16.50
CA VAL A 629 22.87 -4.60 -15.85
C VAL A 629 22.31 -5.01 -14.48
N GLU A 630 22.01 -6.29 -14.27
CA GLU A 630 21.48 -6.81 -13.01
C GLU A 630 22.53 -7.00 -11.90
N ASP A 631 22.02 -7.04 -10.67
CA ASP A 631 22.80 -7.25 -9.44
C ASP A 631 23.95 -6.24 -9.26
N SER A 632 23.74 -5.01 -9.73
CA SER A 632 24.61 -3.84 -9.53
C SER A 632 24.15 -2.98 -8.34
N GLU A 633 24.92 -1.95 -8.00
CA GLU A 633 24.58 -1.02 -6.91
C GLU A 633 23.33 -0.18 -7.20
N GLN A 634 23.01 -0.03 -8.46
CA GLN A 634 21.95 0.86 -8.96
C GLN A 634 20.76 0.07 -9.53
N PHE A 635 20.93 -1.21 -9.83
CA PHE A 635 19.92 -2.03 -10.51
C PHE A 635 20.05 -3.52 -10.14
N ILE A 636 19.01 -4.10 -9.56
CA ILE A 636 19.04 -5.50 -9.08
C ILE A 636 18.43 -6.51 -10.03
N GLY A 637 17.58 -6.08 -10.96
CA GLY A 637 16.91 -6.98 -11.93
C GLY A 637 16.04 -8.09 -11.31
N ALA A 638 15.62 -7.95 -10.04
CA ALA A 638 14.80 -8.94 -9.35
C ALA A 638 13.42 -9.06 -10.01
N GLY A 639 12.98 -10.29 -10.28
CA GLY A 639 11.68 -10.55 -10.90
C GLY A 639 11.56 -10.17 -12.38
N LEU A 640 12.63 -9.67 -13.01
CA LEU A 640 12.58 -9.25 -14.42
C LEU A 640 12.80 -10.40 -15.41
N TYR A 641 13.68 -11.34 -15.04
CA TYR A 641 14.15 -12.41 -15.91
C TYR A 641 13.79 -13.79 -15.36
N ASP A 642 13.58 -14.75 -16.26
CA ASP A 642 13.17 -16.10 -15.91
C ASP A 642 14.37 -17.06 -15.86
N SER A 643 14.25 -18.11 -15.05
CA SER A 643 15.23 -19.20 -15.00
C SER A 643 14.52 -20.52 -15.28
N TYR A 644 15.13 -21.39 -16.09
CA TYR A 644 14.54 -22.66 -16.51
C TYR A 644 15.48 -23.81 -16.18
N SER A 645 14.89 -24.96 -15.86
CA SER A 645 15.64 -26.21 -15.72
C SER A 645 15.62 -27.00 -17.03
N GLY A 646 16.70 -27.71 -17.34
CA GLY A 646 16.78 -28.63 -18.47
C GLY A 646 17.61 -29.87 -18.15
N CYS A 647 17.33 -30.97 -18.85
CA CYS A 647 18.02 -32.24 -18.75
C CYS A 647 19.17 -32.29 -19.75
N LEU A 648 20.36 -32.70 -19.27
CA LEU A 648 21.52 -32.88 -20.14
C LEU A 648 21.51 -34.24 -20.84
N ALA A 649 20.87 -35.26 -20.25
CA ALA A 649 20.75 -36.59 -20.87
C ALA A 649 19.88 -36.59 -22.14
N ASP A 650 18.82 -35.78 -22.18
CA ASP A 650 17.93 -35.58 -23.35
C ASP A 650 18.67 -34.97 -24.58
N GLU A 651 19.93 -34.55 -24.42
CA GLU A 651 20.73 -34.09 -25.54
C GLU A 651 21.49 -35.23 -26.24
N PHE A 652 21.37 -36.45 -25.71
CA PHE A 652 22.12 -37.64 -26.13
C PHE A 652 21.24 -38.86 -26.40
N ASP A 653 19.94 -38.82 -26.12
CA ASP A 653 18.99 -39.84 -26.58
C ASP A 653 18.67 -39.66 -28.06
N ALA A 654 17.97 -40.65 -28.61
CA ALA A 654 17.79 -40.81 -30.05
C ALA A 654 16.38 -40.41 -30.53
N ASP A 655 15.53 -39.97 -29.61
CA ASP A 655 14.21 -39.42 -29.84
C ASP A 655 14.20 -37.89 -29.65
N GLN A 656 13.07 -37.31 -30.03
CA GLN A 656 12.69 -35.93 -29.70
C GLN A 656 11.32 -35.95 -28.98
N ILE A 657 10.99 -37.11 -28.38
CA ILE A 657 9.69 -37.50 -27.88
C ILE A 657 9.93 -37.97 -26.45
N GLY A 658 9.31 -37.29 -25.49
CA GLY A 658 9.54 -37.56 -24.08
C GLY A 658 9.06 -38.95 -23.62
N PRO A 659 9.20 -39.27 -22.33
CA PRO A 659 9.43 -38.33 -21.23
C PRO A 659 10.90 -37.92 -21.04
N SER A 660 11.13 -36.79 -20.36
CA SER A 660 12.50 -36.35 -20.06
C SER A 660 13.27 -37.38 -19.22
N LEU A 661 14.55 -37.61 -19.53
CA LEU A 661 15.38 -38.60 -18.83
C LEU A 661 15.74 -38.22 -17.39
N CYS A 662 15.72 -36.92 -17.09
CA CYS A 662 15.98 -36.39 -15.75
C CYS A 662 14.74 -36.35 -14.86
N ASP A 663 13.55 -36.40 -15.46
CA ASP A 663 12.25 -36.45 -14.77
C ASP A 663 11.25 -37.24 -15.62
N PRO A 664 11.03 -38.53 -15.32
CA PRO A 664 10.10 -39.38 -16.05
C PRO A 664 8.62 -38.97 -15.94
N ASN A 665 8.26 -38.07 -15.01
CA ASN A 665 6.91 -37.54 -14.90
C ASN A 665 6.66 -36.39 -15.87
N GLU A 666 7.72 -35.82 -16.45
CA GLU A 666 7.57 -34.84 -17.52
C GLU A 666 7.32 -35.58 -18.84
N PRO A 667 6.16 -35.42 -19.48
CA PRO A 667 5.82 -36.14 -20.70
C PRO A 667 6.64 -35.69 -21.93
N ASP A 668 7.20 -34.48 -21.88
CA ASP A 668 7.99 -33.87 -22.95
C ASP A 668 9.49 -33.90 -22.62
N GLU A 669 10.33 -33.92 -23.65
CA GLU A 669 11.76 -33.69 -23.47
C GLU A 669 12.05 -32.27 -22.95
N LYS A 670 13.05 -32.18 -22.08
CA LYS A 670 13.48 -30.93 -21.44
C LYS A 670 14.96 -30.64 -21.70
N GLY A 671 15.45 -30.81 -22.93
CA GLY A 671 16.84 -30.54 -23.30
C GLY A 671 17.40 -29.18 -22.81
N ILE A 672 18.72 -29.15 -22.55
CA ILE A 672 19.44 -27.98 -22.04
C ILE A 672 19.35 -26.77 -22.99
N PHE A 673 19.36 -26.97 -24.31
CA PHE A 673 19.29 -25.86 -25.27
C PHE A 673 17.89 -25.26 -25.35
N ARG A 674 16.84 -26.03 -25.05
CA ARG A 674 15.48 -25.50 -24.84
C ARG A 674 15.45 -24.59 -23.62
N ALA A 675 16.07 -25.00 -22.51
CA ALA A 675 16.14 -24.17 -21.30
C ALA A 675 16.91 -22.86 -21.56
N ILE A 676 18.06 -22.91 -22.25
CA ILE A 676 18.83 -21.71 -22.60
C ILE A 676 18.01 -20.74 -23.46
N ARG A 677 17.33 -21.22 -24.50
CA ARG A 677 16.45 -20.40 -25.35
C ARG A 677 15.37 -19.68 -24.56
N ARG A 678 14.76 -20.36 -23.60
CA ARG A 678 13.74 -19.77 -22.73
C ARG A 678 14.31 -18.69 -21.79
N VAL A 679 15.52 -18.88 -21.26
CA VAL A 679 16.21 -17.82 -20.48
C VAL A 679 16.56 -16.63 -21.36
N PHE A 680 17.08 -16.87 -22.57
CA PHE A 680 17.34 -15.82 -23.56
C PHE A 680 16.08 -15.02 -23.92
N ALA A 681 14.95 -15.71 -24.14
CA ALA A 681 13.66 -15.05 -24.38
C ALA A 681 13.28 -14.10 -23.23
N SER A 682 13.56 -14.48 -21.98
CA SER A 682 13.18 -13.67 -20.81
C SER A 682 13.87 -12.32 -20.74
N PHE A 683 14.99 -12.11 -21.47
CA PHE A 683 15.62 -10.79 -21.61
C PHE A 683 14.64 -9.73 -22.14
N TYR A 684 13.67 -10.17 -22.95
CA TYR A 684 12.63 -9.35 -23.56
C TYR A 684 11.29 -9.50 -22.85
N ASN A 685 11.24 -9.89 -21.56
CA ASN A 685 10.02 -9.78 -20.75
C ASN A 685 9.59 -8.31 -20.64
N ASP A 686 8.29 -8.04 -20.58
CA ASP A 686 7.71 -6.68 -20.62
C ASP A 686 8.35 -5.77 -19.55
N ASN A 687 8.30 -6.18 -18.28
CA ASN A 687 8.90 -5.44 -17.17
C ASN A 687 10.44 -5.31 -17.31
N ALA A 688 11.11 -6.31 -17.89
CA ALA A 688 12.56 -6.25 -18.07
C ALA A 688 12.97 -5.17 -19.08
N PHE A 689 12.22 -5.07 -20.18
CA PHE A 689 12.44 -4.05 -21.20
C PHE A 689 12.06 -2.65 -20.69
N LEU A 690 10.89 -2.52 -20.05
CA LEU A 690 10.42 -1.26 -19.47
C LEU A 690 11.41 -0.68 -18.47
N GLU A 691 11.98 -1.51 -17.59
CA GLU A 691 12.93 -1.04 -16.60
C GLU A 691 14.25 -0.58 -17.26
N ARG A 692 14.70 -1.22 -18.34
CA ARG A 692 15.89 -0.76 -19.08
C ARG A 692 15.69 0.60 -19.72
N ILE A 693 14.56 0.82 -20.42
CA ILE A 693 14.28 2.13 -21.03
C ILE A 693 14.02 3.22 -19.98
N ARG A 694 13.43 2.88 -18.81
CA ARG A 694 13.23 3.81 -17.69
C ARG A 694 14.55 4.37 -17.16
N HIS A 695 15.60 3.57 -17.23
CA HIS A 695 16.95 3.90 -16.80
C HIS A 695 17.87 4.39 -17.94
N ASP A 696 17.31 4.71 -19.11
CA ASP A 696 18.04 5.12 -20.31
C ASP A 696 19.15 4.12 -20.71
N VAL A 697 18.93 2.81 -20.50
CA VAL A 697 19.89 1.75 -20.83
C VAL A 697 19.94 1.52 -22.35
N ASP A 698 21.15 1.62 -22.91
CA ASP A 698 21.41 1.28 -24.31
C ASP A 698 21.39 -0.24 -24.52
N GLU A 699 20.35 -0.74 -25.21
CA GLU A 699 20.15 -2.16 -25.57
C GLU A 699 21.38 -2.77 -26.28
N SER A 700 22.19 -1.99 -26.98
CA SER A 700 23.38 -2.51 -27.67
C SER A 700 24.54 -2.84 -26.72
N GLN A 701 24.50 -2.32 -25.49
CA GLN A 701 25.55 -2.49 -24.49
C GLN A 701 25.25 -3.62 -23.50
N VAL A 702 24.02 -4.15 -23.52
CA VAL A 702 23.55 -5.18 -22.59
C VAL A 702 23.27 -6.51 -23.27
N GLY A 703 23.21 -7.58 -22.48
CA GLY A 703 22.87 -8.90 -22.99
C GLY A 703 22.54 -9.89 -21.89
N MET A 704 22.34 -11.15 -22.28
CA MET A 704 22.04 -12.26 -21.37
C MET A 704 23.16 -13.30 -21.39
N ALA A 705 24.02 -13.28 -20.37
CA ALA A 705 24.87 -14.41 -20.01
C ALA A 705 24.09 -15.34 -19.08
N LEU A 706 24.67 -16.47 -18.68
CA LEU A 706 23.94 -17.49 -17.92
C LEU A 706 24.77 -18.05 -16.77
N LEU A 707 24.09 -18.47 -15.72
CA LEU A 707 24.65 -19.25 -14.63
C LEU A 707 23.99 -20.63 -14.62
N ALA A 708 24.79 -21.68 -14.80
CA ALA A 708 24.34 -23.06 -14.81
C ALA A 708 24.84 -23.81 -13.56
N HIS A 709 23.93 -24.44 -12.83
CA HIS A 709 24.23 -25.34 -11.72
C HIS A 709 23.15 -26.44 -11.64
N HIS A 710 23.35 -27.50 -10.85
CA HIS A 710 22.27 -28.49 -10.67
C HIS A 710 21.02 -27.86 -10.06
N SER A 711 19.86 -28.24 -10.58
CA SER A 711 18.57 -27.93 -9.95
C SER A 711 18.51 -28.60 -8.58
N PHE A 712 17.71 -28.01 -7.71
CA PHE A 712 17.36 -28.60 -6.43
C PHE A 712 16.01 -29.29 -6.66
N PRO A 713 15.94 -30.64 -6.65
CA PRO A 713 14.67 -31.35 -6.80
C PRO A 713 13.75 -31.02 -5.63
N ASP A 714 12.50 -30.71 -5.92
CA ASP A 714 11.53 -30.27 -4.92
C ASP A 714 11.35 -31.31 -3.80
N GLU A 715 11.50 -32.61 -4.11
CA GLU A 715 11.31 -33.71 -3.17
C GLU A 715 12.36 -33.75 -2.05
N ILE A 716 13.50 -33.07 -2.23
CA ILE A 716 14.56 -33.00 -1.23
C ILE A 716 14.71 -31.61 -0.63
N GLU A 717 13.90 -30.63 -1.05
CA GLU A 717 13.88 -29.32 -0.41
C GLU A 717 13.11 -29.43 0.91
N LEU A 718 13.78 -29.10 2.01
CA LEU A 718 13.15 -28.97 3.33
C LEU A 718 12.74 -27.53 3.60
N ALA A 719 13.48 -26.57 3.06
CA ALA A 719 13.12 -25.16 3.14
C ALA A 719 13.68 -24.38 1.95
N ASN A 720 12.97 -23.33 1.57
CA ASN A 720 13.39 -22.35 0.58
C ASN A 720 13.28 -20.95 1.20
N GLY A 721 14.26 -20.07 1.01
CA GLY A 721 14.28 -18.81 1.73
C GLY A 721 15.09 -17.68 1.11
N VAL A 722 14.81 -16.47 1.57
CA VAL A 722 15.57 -15.25 1.28
C VAL A 722 16.01 -14.57 2.57
N ALA A 723 17.19 -13.98 2.55
CA ALA A 723 17.81 -13.35 3.69
C ALA A 723 18.32 -11.95 3.34
N THR A 724 17.91 -10.94 4.10
CA THR A 724 18.49 -9.60 4.03
C THR A 724 19.50 -9.42 5.16
N VAL A 725 20.70 -8.92 4.85
CA VAL A 725 21.73 -8.57 5.83
C VAL A 725 22.08 -7.09 5.71
N ASP A 726 21.70 -6.30 6.71
CA ASP A 726 21.99 -4.86 6.81
C ASP A 726 23.29 -4.62 7.59
N LYS A 727 24.27 -3.99 6.92
CA LYS A 727 25.56 -3.59 7.50
C LYS A 727 25.75 -2.08 7.42
N ARG A 728 25.71 -1.42 8.60
CA ARG A 728 25.79 0.05 8.76
C ARG A 728 27.15 0.55 9.24
N GLY A 729 28.24 0.01 8.70
CA GLY A 729 29.59 0.55 8.93
C GLY A 729 30.49 -0.33 9.79
N SER A 730 31.77 0.06 9.84
CA SER A 730 32.80 -0.69 10.58
C SER A 730 32.59 -0.56 12.09
N GLY A 731 32.22 -1.65 12.76
CA GLY A 731 31.98 -1.69 14.21
C GLY A 731 30.52 -1.52 14.63
N SER A 732 29.60 -1.41 13.66
CA SER A 732 28.16 -1.46 13.89
C SER A 732 27.67 -2.91 14.06
N ASN A 733 26.48 -3.09 14.64
CA ASN A 733 25.81 -4.40 14.60
C ASN A 733 25.29 -4.65 13.19
N MET A 734 25.22 -5.91 12.77
CA MET A 734 24.50 -6.31 11.57
C MET A 734 23.12 -6.84 11.98
N TYR A 735 22.14 -6.61 11.12
CA TYR A 735 20.78 -7.10 11.29
C TYR A 735 20.45 -8.04 10.14
N ILE A 736 20.03 -9.25 10.48
CA ILE A 736 19.62 -10.28 9.53
C ILE A 736 18.12 -10.44 9.64
N THR A 737 17.44 -10.41 8.50
CA THR A 737 16.02 -10.77 8.37
C THR A 737 15.94 -11.95 7.42
N LEU A 738 15.26 -13.01 7.84
CA LEU A 738 15.07 -14.25 7.09
C LEU A 738 13.58 -14.40 6.79
N VAL A 739 13.27 -14.78 5.55
CA VAL A 739 11.93 -15.16 5.11
C VAL A 739 12.03 -16.57 4.54
N THR A 740 11.35 -17.54 5.17
CA THR A 740 11.49 -18.97 4.86
C THR A 740 10.14 -19.61 4.58
N GLN A 741 10.08 -20.50 3.58
CA GLN A 741 8.96 -21.40 3.32
C GLN A 741 9.35 -22.86 3.44
N ASP A 742 8.34 -23.64 3.82
CA ASP A 742 8.42 -25.09 3.93
C ASP A 742 8.58 -25.72 2.54
N ALA A 743 9.44 -26.72 2.47
CA ALA A 743 9.78 -27.43 1.25
C ALA A 743 10.21 -26.49 0.10
N ALA A 744 9.85 -26.85 -1.14
CA ALA A 744 10.13 -26.09 -2.35
C ALA A 744 9.19 -24.90 -2.57
N VAL A 745 8.27 -24.61 -1.62
CA VAL A 745 7.32 -23.52 -1.80
C VAL A 745 8.07 -22.20 -1.93
N SER A 746 7.66 -21.42 -2.92
CA SER A 746 8.36 -20.21 -3.30
C SER A 746 8.18 -19.14 -2.23
N VAL A 747 9.27 -18.56 -1.74
CA VAL A 747 9.24 -17.34 -0.92
C VAL A 747 9.16 -16.06 -1.75
N THR A 748 9.60 -16.12 -3.01
CA THR A 748 9.59 -14.97 -3.91
C THR A 748 8.28 -14.83 -4.66
N ASN A 749 7.58 -15.93 -4.94
CA ASN A 749 6.25 -15.99 -5.56
C ASN A 749 5.37 -17.04 -4.84
N PRO A 750 5.03 -16.86 -3.56
CA PRO A 750 4.19 -17.80 -2.82
C PRO A 750 2.79 -17.89 -3.45
N ASP A 751 2.13 -19.04 -3.30
CA ASP A 751 0.69 -19.13 -3.54
C ASP A 751 -0.03 -18.07 -2.67
N ILE A 752 -1.18 -17.55 -3.11
CA ILE A 752 -1.89 -16.50 -2.38
C ILE A 752 -2.29 -16.92 -0.95
N SER A 753 -2.41 -18.23 -0.71
CA SER A 753 -2.68 -18.81 0.60
C SER A 753 -1.43 -19.06 1.45
N SER A 754 -0.22 -18.98 0.89
CA SER A 754 1.04 -19.29 1.56
C SER A 754 1.62 -18.08 2.29
N ILE A 755 1.73 -18.19 3.62
CA ILE A 755 2.35 -17.20 4.50
C ILE A 755 3.76 -17.70 4.87
N PRO A 756 4.83 -16.97 4.52
CA PRO A 756 6.18 -17.37 4.87
C PRO A 756 6.50 -17.05 6.33
N GLU A 757 7.41 -17.82 6.90
CA GLU A 757 8.00 -17.59 8.20
C GLU A 757 8.97 -16.41 8.15
N GLU A 758 8.93 -15.53 9.14
CA GLU A 758 9.83 -14.40 9.27
C GLU A 758 10.63 -14.48 10.58
N VAL A 759 11.95 -14.41 10.48
CA VAL A 759 12.87 -14.49 11.62
C VAL A 759 13.86 -13.34 11.54
N THR A 760 14.15 -12.69 12.67
CA THR A 760 15.23 -11.69 12.76
C THR A 760 16.33 -12.13 13.70
N ILE A 761 17.57 -11.80 13.34
CA ILE A 761 18.78 -12.15 14.08
C ILE A 761 19.69 -10.91 14.13
N ARG A 762 20.20 -10.59 15.32
CA ARG A 762 21.18 -9.51 15.49
C ARG A 762 22.58 -10.10 15.60
N VAL A 763 23.52 -9.55 14.86
CA VAL A 763 24.95 -9.88 14.99
C VAL A 763 25.65 -8.69 15.63
N PHE A 764 26.20 -8.90 16.82
CA PHE A 764 26.94 -7.87 17.53
C PHE A 764 28.23 -7.53 16.78
N SER A 765 28.72 -6.29 16.96
CA SER A 765 30.00 -5.85 16.36
C SER A 765 31.22 -6.68 16.78
N SER A 766 31.10 -7.48 17.85
CA SER A 766 32.09 -8.50 18.25
C SER A 766 32.09 -9.76 17.37
N GLY A 767 31.16 -9.89 16.42
CA GLY A 767 30.92 -11.09 15.61
C GLY A 767 30.01 -12.12 16.28
N ARG A 768 29.52 -11.86 17.50
CA ARG A 768 28.61 -12.77 18.21
C ARG A 768 27.20 -12.68 17.60
N VAL A 769 26.63 -13.82 17.22
CA VAL A 769 25.23 -13.95 16.77
C VAL A 769 24.31 -14.04 18.00
N SER A 770 23.19 -13.30 18.01
CA SER A 770 22.14 -13.41 19.02
C SER A 770 21.25 -14.63 18.79
N PRO A 771 20.50 -15.11 19.79
CA PRO A 771 19.38 -16.01 19.53
C PRO A 771 18.43 -15.42 18.48
N PRO A 772 17.90 -16.23 17.54
CA PRO A 772 16.92 -15.78 16.57
C PRO A 772 15.59 -15.41 17.25
N LYS A 773 14.84 -14.49 16.65
CA LYS A 773 13.50 -14.10 17.10
C LYS A 773 12.50 -14.36 15.97
N LEU A 774 11.54 -15.25 16.21
CA LEU A 774 10.41 -15.50 15.31
C LEU A 774 9.47 -14.28 15.35
N LEU A 775 9.27 -13.65 14.19
CA LEU A 775 8.35 -12.52 14.02
C LEU A 775 6.99 -13.01 13.53
N ARG A 776 6.99 -13.99 12.62
CA ARG A 776 5.79 -14.62 12.07
C ARG A 776 6.08 -16.08 11.74
N ALA A 777 5.21 -17.00 12.13
CA ALA A 777 5.33 -18.41 11.74
C ALA A 777 4.82 -18.61 10.30
N SER A 778 5.40 -19.58 9.58
CA SER A 778 4.82 -20.04 8.32
C SER A 778 3.49 -20.74 8.58
N ASN A 779 2.51 -20.56 7.69
CA ASN A 779 1.26 -21.33 7.76
C ASN A 779 1.36 -22.71 7.09
N LEU A 780 2.49 -23.03 6.46
CA LEU A 780 2.75 -24.33 5.85
C LEU A 780 3.32 -25.35 6.83
N VAL A 781 3.94 -24.89 7.91
CA VAL A 781 4.43 -25.78 8.96
C VAL A 781 3.40 -25.93 10.07
N PRO A 782 3.40 -27.07 10.78
CA PRO A 782 2.65 -27.19 12.02
C PRO A 782 2.99 -26.02 12.93
N LEU A 783 1.99 -25.54 13.62
CA LEU A 783 2.15 -24.35 14.40
C LEU A 783 3.03 -24.54 15.63
N GLY A 784 3.67 -23.46 16.07
CA GLY A 784 4.64 -23.53 17.16
C GLY A 784 5.92 -24.28 16.76
N THR A 785 5.94 -24.89 15.58
CA THR A 785 7.14 -25.31 14.90
C THR A 785 7.61 -24.20 13.96
N THR A 786 8.80 -24.41 13.43
CA THR A 786 9.46 -23.51 12.50
C THR A 786 9.84 -24.28 11.25
N VAL A 787 10.05 -23.56 10.16
CA VAL A 787 10.40 -24.16 8.86
C VAL A 787 11.70 -24.95 8.91
N MET A 788 12.69 -24.46 9.64
CA MET A 788 13.96 -25.15 9.89
C MET A 788 14.11 -25.48 11.37
N ASP A 789 15.12 -26.26 11.73
CA ASP A 789 15.34 -26.67 13.12
C ASP A 789 15.67 -25.46 14.02
N TRP A 790 14.78 -25.15 14.97
CA TRP A 790 14.95 -24.05 15.94
C TRP A 790 15.88 -24.44 17.10
N GLU A 791 16.92 -23.68 17.48
CA GLU A 791 17.50 -22.45 16.90
C GLU A 791 18.71 -22.73 16.00
N GLU A 792 19.13 -24.00 15.90
CA GLU A 792 20.43 -24.41 15.39
C GLU A 792 20.61 -24.06 13.91
N ASP A 793 19.63 -24.38 13.06
CA ASP A 793 19.71 -24.10 11.62
C ASP A 793 19.76 -22.60 11.34
N TYR A 794 19.00 -21.79 12.09
CA TYR A 794 18.98 -20.33 11.93
C TYR A 794 20.32 -19.70 12.34
N ILE A 795 20.95 -20.20 13.40
CA ILE A 795 22.28 -19.73 13.83
C ILE A 795 23.35 -20.18 12.84
N GLU A 796 23.28 -21.41 12.33
CA GLU A 796 24.20 -21.89 11.29
C GLU A 796 24.08 -21.03 10.03
N LEU A 797 22.86 -20.80 9.55
CA LEU A 797 22.60 -19.93 8.40
C LEU A 797 23.12 -18.52 8.64
N ALA A 798 22.87 -17.92 9.81
CA ALA A 798 23.39 -16.60 10.16
C ALA A 798 24.91 -16.52 10.05
N ASN A 799 25.64 -17.57 10.46
CA ASN A 799 27.10 -17.61 10.33
C ASN A 799 27.54 -17.67 8.87
N LEU A 800 26.87 -18.45 8.02
CA LEU A 800 27.13 -18.50 6.57
C LEU A 800 26.89 -17.14 5.92
N LEU A 801 25.75 -16.50 6.23
CA LEU A 801 25.40 -15.17 5.73
C LEU A 801 26.42 -14.11 6.16
N VAL A 802 26.91 -14.16 7.40
CA VAL A 802 27.97 -13.26 7.89
C VAL A 802 29.29 -13.48 7.15
N ALA A 803 29.65 -14.74 6.84
CA ALA A 803 30.86 -15.03 6.08
C ALA A 803 30.80 -14.44 4.67
N VAL A 804 29.67 -14.64 3.96
CA VAL A 804 29.43 -14.05 2.64
C VAL A 804 29.44 -12.52 2.70
N THR A 805 28.74 -11.94 3.68
CA THR A 805 28.66 -10.48 3.88
C THR A 805 30.05 -9.88 4.09
N ASN A 806 30.88 -10.47 4.94
CA ASN A 806 32.23 -9.98 5.17
C ASN A 806 33.12 -10.11 3.93
N ARG A 807 33.00 -11.21 3.17
CA ARG A 807 33.75 -11.35 1.91
C ARG A 807 33.31 -10.34 0.87
N TYR A 808 32.00 -10.07 0.76
CA TYR A 808 31.47 -9.06 -0.14
C TYR A 808 32.11 -7.70 0.12
N GLY A 809 32.16 -7.25 1.37
CA GLY A 809 32.84 -5.99 1.73
C GLY A 809 34.34 -5.97 1.42
N ILE A 810 35.03 -7.11 1.53
CA ILE A 810 36.46 -7.22 1.17
C ILE A 810 36.66 -7.10 -0.34
N VAL A 811 35.83 -7.78 -1.14
CA VAL A 811 35.97 -7.82 -2.60
C VAL A 811 35.54 -6.49 -3.24
N THR A 812 34.51 -5.84 -2.70
CA THR A 812 33.98 -4.57 -3.20
C THR A 812 34.63 -3.33 -2.57
N GLY A 813 35.33 -3.49 -1.44
CA GLY A 813 35.92 -2.38 -0.68
C GLY A 813 34.92 -1.58 0.17
N LYS A 814 33.66 -2.02 0.26
CA LYS A 814 32.60 -1.29 0.96
C LYS A 814 32.55 -1.57 2.46
N THR A 815 32.05 -0.59 3.21
CA THR A 815 31.81 -0.69 4.66
C THR A 815 30.34 -0.60 5.06
N GLU A 816 29.49 -0.06 4.18
CA GLU A 816 28.05 0.10 4.38
C GLU A 816 27.31 -0.43 3.15
N TYR A 817 26.41 -1.38 3.37
CA TYR A 817 25.62 -2.02 2.31
C TYR A 817 24.57 -2.95 2.93
N VAL A 818 23.52 -3.21 2.16
CA VAL A 818 22.52 -4.24 2.46
C VAL A 818 22.64 -5.33 1.40
N LEU A 819 22.71 -6.59 1.82
CA LEU A 819 22.72 -7.73 0.90
C LEU A 819 21.40 -8.47 0.95
N ASP A 820 20.97 -8.96 -0.21
CA ASP A 820 19.91 -9.96 -0.36
C ASP A 820 20.54 -11.29 -0.80
N LEU A 821 20.18 -12.37 -0.13
CA LEU A 821 20.73 -13.70 -0.35
C LEU A 821 19.61 -14.74 -0.45
N GLU A 822 19.67 -15.62 -1.44
CA GLU A 822 18.73 -16.74 -1.54
C GLU A 822 19.38 -18.00 -0.98
N TYR A 823 18.65 -18.75 -0.16
CA TYR A 823 19.10 -20.00 0.44
C TYR A 823 18.05 -21.12 0.33
N LYS A 824 18.50 -22.35 0.58
CA LYS A 824 17.69 -23.55 0.73
C LYS A 824 18.22 -24.40 1.88
N LYS A 825 17.36 -25.20 2.50
CA LYS A 825 17.72 -26.34 3.34
C LYS A 825 17.35 -27.61 2.58
N LEU A 826 18.30 -28.54 2.46
CA LEU A 826 18.09 -29.79 1.73
C LEU A 826 18.07 -31.01 2.66
N ALA A 827 17.35 -32.05 2.27
CA ALA A 827 17.27 -33.32 2.98
C ALA A 827 18.59 -34.12 2.88
N PRO A 828 18.97 -34.89 3.91
CA PRO A 828 20.14 -35.75 3.87
C PRO A 828 20.04 -36.84 2.78
N GLY A 829 21.10 -37.02 2.00
CA GLY A 829 21.23 -38.12 1.03
C GLY A 829 20.97 -37.79 -0.44
N GLY A 830 20.68 -36.52 -0.77
CA GLY A 830 20.61 -36.04 -2.16
C GLY A 830 22.00 -35.84 -2.80
N ALA A 831 22.08 -35.87 -4.13
CA ALA A 831 23.31 -35.57 -4.89
C ALA A 831 23.65 -34.06 -4.92
N ALA A 832 22.75 -33.20 -4.44
CA ALA A 832 22.96 -31.76 -4.31
C ALA A 832 23.76 -31.42 -3.03
N MET A 833 24.82 -30.62 -3.16
CA MET A 833 25.77 -30.32 -2.09
C MET A 833 25.42 -29.03 -1.30
N PRO A 834 25.62 -29.01 0.04
CA PRO A 834 26.09 -30.14 0.84
C PRO A 834 24.95 -31.15 1.04
N PRO A 835 25.25 -32.46 1.10
CA PRO A 835 24.24 -33.49 1.23
C PRO A 835 23.59 -33.35 2.61
N GLY A 836 22.36 -32.85 2.66
CA GLY A 836 21.61 -32.65 3.92
C GLY A 836 21.94 -31.39 4.72
N GLY A 837 22.19 -30.25 4.06
CA GLY A 837 22.55 -29.01 4.76
C GLY A 837 21.99 -27.74 4.14
N LEU A 838 22.42 -26.60 4.69
CA LEU A 838 22.08 -25.27 4.21
C LEU A 838 22.90 -24.93 2.96
N VAL A 839 22.22 -24.38 1.95
CA VAL A 839 22.81 -23.93 0.69
C VAL A 839 22.48 -22.47 0.49
N ILE A 840 23.46 -21.64 0.17
CA ILE A 840 23.25 -20.29 -0.36
C ILE A 840 23.50 -20.34 -1.87
N LYS A 841 22.50 -19.94 -2.64
CA LYS A 841 22.48 -20.05 -4.12
C LYS A 841 22.54 -18.70 -4.83
N GLN A 842 22.41 -17.59 -4.11
CA GLN A 842 22.53 -16.25 -4.69
C GLN A 842 22.97 -15.24 -3.63
N VAL A 843 23.71 -14.22 -4.07
CA VAL A 843 24.01 -13.02 -3.30
C VAL A 843 23.94 -11.82 -4.24
N ARG A 844 23.30 -10.75 -3.78
CA ARG A 844 23.24 -9.46 -4.47
C ARG A 844 23.16 -8.32 -3.47
N GLN A 845 23.53 -7.12 -3.88
CA GLN A 845 23.36 -5.92 -3.07
C GLN A 845 22.00 -5.28 -3.34
N ILE A 846 21.35 -4.76 -2.30
CA ILE A 846 20.16 -3.92 -2.42
C ILE A 846 20.61 -2.45 -2.54
N PRO A 847 20.26 -1.74 -3.63
CA PRO A 847 20.45 -0.30 -3.76
C PRO A 847 19.90 0.42 -2.54
N GLN A 848 20.67 1.36 -2.00
CA GLN A 848 20.21 2.21 -0.91
C GLN A 848 19.84 3.57 -1.52
N PRO A 849 18.69 4.16 -1.15
CA PRO A 849 18.37 5.51 -1.59
C PRO A 849 19.52 6.44 -1.19
N ASP A 850 19.99 7.23 -2.15
CA ASP A 850 21.12 8.12 -1.97
C ASP A 850 20.82 9.08 -0.81
N ASN A 851 21.52 8.95 0.32
CA ASN A 851 21.29 9.76 1.53
C ASN A 851 21.68 11.26 1.36
N ALA A 852 22.00 11.70 0.13
CA ALA A 852 22.67 12.98 -0.13
C ALA A 852 21.82 14.03 -0.87
N SER A 853 20.72 13.67 -1.54
CA SER A 853 20.00 14.58 -2.43
C SER A 853 18.66 15.01 -1.84
N SER A 854 18.61 16.17 -1.17
CA SER A 854 17.34 16.81 -0.81
C SER A 854 16.63 17.32 -2.07
N ILE A 855 15.31 17.17 -2.12
CA ILE A 855 14.47 17.65 -3.23
C ILE A 855 13.70 18.91 -2.79
N THR A 856 13.48 19.83 -3.73
CA THR A 856 12.59 20.97 -3.52
C THR A 856 11.15 20.48 -3.59
N PRO A 857 10.33 20.69 -2.55
CA PRO A 857 8.93 20.29 -2.58
C PRO A 857 8.07 21.20 -3.46
N PHE A 858 6.95 20.67 -3.95
CA PHE A 858 5.95 21.35 -4.76
C PHE A 858 4.67 21.56 -3.93
N LEU A 859 4.18 22.80 -3.87
CA LEU A 859 2.90 23.15 -3.25
C LEU A 859 1.78 22.98 -4.28
N ILE A 860 0.79 22.15 -3.99
CA ILE A 860 -0.42 21.97 -4.77
C ILE A 860 -1.52 22.83 -4.15
N ASN A 861 -2.23 23.60 -4.99
CA ASN A 861 -3.42 24.32 -4.54
C ASN A 861 -4.56 23.34 -4.23
N GLU A 862 -4.89 23.21 -2.95
CA GLU A 862 -6.14 22.62 -2.47
C GLU A 862 -6.90 23.72 -1.73
N PRO A 863 -7.91 24.35 -2.36
CA PRO A 863 -8.75 25.34 -1.69
C PRO A 863 -9.35 24.75 -0.41
N ALA A 864 -9.10 25.40 0.72
CA ALA A 864 -9.52 24.91 2.01
C ALA A 864 -10.21 26.01 2.83
N GLU A 865 -11.25 25.60 3.57
CA GLU A 865 -11.96 26.48 4.49
C GLU A 865 -11.25 26.49 5.85
N TYR A 866 -10.98 27.68 6.37
CA TYR A 866 -10.39 27.92 7.68
C TYR A 866 -11.35 28.74 8.55
N CYS A 867 -11.36 28.49 9.85
CA CYS A 867 -12.03 29.37 10.80
C CYS A 867 -11.20 29.60 12.07
N VAL A 868 -11.66 30.47 12.96
CA VAL A 868 -10.98 30.70 14.25
C VAL A 868 -11.03 29.42 15.08
N PHE A 869 -9.87 28.97 15.55
CA PHE A 869 -9.67 27.73 16.30
C PHE A 869 -10.35 27.80 17.69
N PRO A 870 -11.36 26.96 17.99
CA PRO A 870 -12.10 26.98 19.24
C PRO A 870 -11.53 25.96 20.25
N GLY A 871 -10.25 26.07 20.59
CA GLY A 871 -9.56 25.10 21.46
C GLY A 871 -8.36 25.68 22.20
N GLU A 872 -7.73 24.87 23.05
CA GLU A 872 -6.53 25.29 23.79
C GLU A 872 -5.31 25.37 22.87
N TYR A 873 -4.56 26.44 23.04
CA TYR A 873 -3.28 26.63 22.39
C TYR A 873 -2.26 27.20 23.39
N ALA A 874 -0.98 26.87 23.20
CA ALA A 874 0.13 26.91 24.17
C ALA A 874 0.04 27.91 25.36
N PHE A 875 0.49 27.45 26.55
CA PHE A 875 0.57 28.11 27.87
C PHE A 875 1.01 29.58 27.98
N LYS A 876 1.49 30.23 26.90
CA LYS A 876 2.03 31.60 26.91
C LYS A 876 1.71 32.43 25.65
N GLU A 877 0.86 31.95 24.74
CA GLU A 877 0.59 32.65 23.48
C GLU A 877 -0.73 33.43 23.55
N GLY A 878 -0.67 34.73 23.20
CA GLY A 878 -1.63 35.77 23.58
C GLY A 878 -2.97 35.80 22.83
N THR A 879 -3.69 34.68 22.80
CA THR A 879 -5.11 34.63 22.37
C THR A 879 -6.03 34.85 23.58
N ASP A 880 -7.17 35.52 23.40
CA ASP A 880 -8.18 35.72 24.44
C ASP A 880 -9.59 35.63 23.85
N ILE A 881 -10.60 35.28 24.67
CA ILE A 881 -11.95 35.04 24.15
C ILE A 881 -12.58 36.25 23.45
N PHE A 882 -12.22 37.48 23.82
CA PHE A 882 -12.75 38.68 23.15
C PHE A 882 -12.11 38.85 21.78
N ALA A 883 -10.83 38.50 21.61
CA ALA A 883 -10.18 38.46 20.31
C ALA A 883 -10.83 37.38 19.42
N ASP A 884 -11.00 36.16 19.94
CA ASP A 884 -11.59 35.04 19.20
C ASP A 884 -13.03 35.36 18.73
N HIS A 885 -13.78 36.12 19.52
CA HIS A 885 -15.13 36.55 19.16
C HIS A 885 -15.18 37.77 18.24
N ARG A 886 -14.38 38.82 18.50
CA ARG A 886 -14.35 40.04 17.66
C ARG A 886 -13.80 39.77 16.27
N LEU A 887 -12.83 38.87 16.16
CA LEU A 887 -12.14 38.52 14.91
C LEU A 887 -12.65 37.21 14.31
N LYS A 888 -13.80 36.73 14.80
CA LYS A 888 -14.42 35.52 14.28
C LYS A 888 -14.65 35.65 12.78
N SER A 889 -14.21 34.62 12.06
CA SER A 889 -14.15 34.66 10.61
C SER A 889 -14.08 33.26 10.01
N ARG A 890 -14.52 33.15 8.76
CA ARG A 890 -14.38 31.99 7.88
C ARG A 890 -13.65 32.41 6.61
N TRP A 891 -12.69 31.60 6.20
CA TRP A 891 -11.76 31.92 5.13
C TRP A 891 -11.76 30.78 4.14
N ILE A 892 -11.92 31.07 2.85
CA ILE A 892 -11.51 30.16 1.79
C ILE A 892 -10.17 30.68 1.31
N LEU A 893 -9.11 29.89 1.51
CA LEU A 893 -7.75 30.23 1.10
C LEU A 893 -7.36 29.40 -0.12
N GLU A 894 -6.90 30.06 -1.17
CA GLU A 894 -6.30 29.43 -2.34
C GLU A 894 -4.82 29.80 -2.44
N THR A 895 -3.97 28.80 -2.65
CA THR A 895 -2.54 28.99 -2.88
C THR A 895 -2.22 28.96 -4.38
N LYS A 896 -1.04 29.44 -4.74
CA LYS A 896 -0.46 29.16 -6.06
C LYS A 896 0.09 27.73 -6.07
N SER A 897 -0.19 26.95 -7.12
CA SER A 897 0.55 25.70 -7.36
C SER A 897 1.98 26.04 -7.82
N THR A 898 2.99 25.80 -6.99
CA THR A 898 4.37 26.26 -7.25
C THR A 898 5.45 25.45 -6.52
N TRP A 899 6.67 25.47 -7.04
CA TRP A 899 7.87 25.02 -6.33
C TRP A 899 8.16 25.93 -5.13
N LEU A 900 8.58 25.33 -4.00
CA LEU A 900 8.97 26.06 -2.78
C LEU A 900 10.47 26.42 -2.80
N ASP A 901 10.91 27.07 -3.87
CA ASP A 901 12.27 27.55 -4.09
C ASP A 901 12.40 29.06 -3.82
N GLU A 902 13.65 29.54 -3.76
CA GLU A 902 13.94 30.94 -3.43
C GLU A 902 13.26 31.97 -4.37
N PRO A 903 13.20 31.77 -5.71
CA PRO A 903 12.48 32.68 -6.60
C PRO A 903 10.98 32.75 -6.33
N ASN A 904 10.30 31.61 -6.14
CA ASN A 904 8.85 31.60 -5.95
C ASN A 904 8.45 32.07 -4.54
N LEU A 905 9.28 31.79 -3.53
CA LEU A 905 9.11 32.28 -2.15
C LEU A 905 9.48 33.76 -1.96
N ALA A 906 9.87 34.47 -3.02
CA ALA A 906 10.01 35.92 -3.00
C ALA A 906 8.65 36.63 -3.14
N GLU A 907 7.58 35.91 -3.45
CA GLU A 907 6.21 36.39 -3.58
C GLU A 907 5.24 35.63 -2.66
N SER A 908 4.06 36.20 -2.44
CA SER A 908 2.99 35.54 -1.67
C SER A 908 2.66 34.15 -2.21
N LEU A 909 2.52 33.21 -1.28
CA LEU A 909 2.03 31.85 -1.51
C LEU A 909 0.55 31.84 -1.89
N TYR A 910 -0.21 32.85 -1.43
CA TYR A 910 -1.64 32.95 -1.61
C TYR A 910 -1.98 33.60 -2.95
N ALA A 911 -2.94 33.01 -3.65
CA ALA A 911 -3.52 33.56 -4.87
C ALA A 911 -4.74 34.41 -4.51
N GLU A 912 -5.83 33.77 -4.11
CA GLU A 912 -7.11 34.38 -3.77
C GLU A 912 -7.51 34.00 -2.33
N ALA A 913 -8.22 34.92 -1.67
CA ALA A 913 -8.87 34.66 -0.41
C ALA A 913 -10.31 35.18 -0.44
N SER A 914 -11.24 34.39 0.10
CA SER A 914 -12.59 34.83 0.43
C SER A 914 -12.77 34.81 1.94
N ILE A 915 -12.94 35.97 2.56
CA ILE A 915 -12.95 36.16 4.00
C ILE A 915 -14.33 36.66 4.41
N GLU A 916 -15.09 35.82 5.10
CA GLU A 916 -16.29 36.20 5.83
C GLU A 916 -15.91 36.55 7.27
N TYR A 917 -16.25 37.76 7.73
CA TYR A 917 -15.83 38.26 9.04
C TYR A 917 -16.84 39.23 9.65
N VAL A 918 -16.68 39.52 10.94
CA VAL A 918 -17.52 40.47 11.68
C VAL A 918 -17.01 41.90 11.51
N ASN A 919 -17.83 42.77 10.91
CA ASN A 919 -17.62 44.22 10.81
C ASN A 919 -18.74 44.97 11.54
N ASP A 920 -18.42 45.63 12.66
CA ASP A 920 -19.33 46.48 13.43
C ASP A 920 -20.71 45.85 13.72
N GLY A 921 -20.71 44.56 14.07
CA GLY A 921 -21.93 43.81 14.38
C GLY A 921 -22.67 43.23 13.16
N ASN A 922 -22.09 43.32 11.97
CA ASN A 922 -22.62 42.71 10.75
C ASN A 922 -21.63 41.68 10.20
N ILE A 923 -22.13 40.63 9.56
CA ILE A 923 -21.32 39.65 8.84
C ILE A 923 -21.14 40.14 7.42
N VAL A 924 -19.89 40.32 6.99
CA VAL A 924 -19.53 40.79 5.65
C VAL A 924 -18.54 39.82 5.01
N THR A 925 -18.53 39.77 3.68
CA THR A 925 -17.60 38.93 2.90
C THR A 925 -16.77 39.81 1.98
N VAL A 926 -15.46 39.59 1.97
CA VAL A 926 -14.53 40.17 1.00
C VAL A 926 -13.84 39.06 0.22
N THR A 927 -13.79 39.19 -1.10
CA THR A 927 -13.14 38.22 -1.98
C THR A 927 -12.18 38.94 -2.91
N GLY A 928 -10.96 38.43 -3.05
CA GLY A 928 -10.02 38.92 -4.05
C GLY A 928 -8.60 38.39 -3.84
N LEU A 929 -7.70 38.84 -4.71
CA LEU A 929 -6.29 38.46 -4.67
C LEU A 929 -5.61 39.04 -3.43
N LEU A 930 -5.16 38.17 -2.52
CA LEU A 930 -4.54 38.58 -1.26
C LEU A 930 -3.36 39.56 -1.46
N PRO A 931 -2.47 39.37 -2.47
CA PRO A 931 -1.36 40.30 -2.74
C PRO A 931 -1.79 41.67 -3.28
N LEU A 932 -3.05 41.82 -3.70
CA LEU A 932 -3.61 43.07 -4.20
C LEU A 932 -4.57 43.74 -3.20
N MET A 933 -4.72 43.18 -2.00
CA MET A 933 -5.49 43.80 -0.93
C MET A 933 -4.89 45.17 -0.55
N PRO A 934 -5.68 46.06 0.07
CA PRO A 934 -5.24 47.41 0.44
C PRO A 934 -3.94 47.39 1.27
N SER A 935 -2.92 48.10 0.75
CA SER A 935 -1.58 48.16 1.35
C SER A 935 -0.95 46.79 1.63
N ALA A 936 -1.22 45.81 0.76
CA ALA A 936 -0.66 44.46 0.87
C ALA A 936 0.88 44.48 0.87
N SER A 937 1.48 43.66 1.73
CA SER A 937 2.91 43.43 1.81
C SER A 937 3.21 41.98 2.11
N TYR A 938 4.28 41.46 1.51
CA TYR A 938 4.74 40.09 1.69
C TYR A 938 6.18 40.05 2.20
N GLY A 939 6.50 39.04 3.01
CA GLY A 939 7.87 38.67 3.35
C GLY A 939 8.01 37.19 3.63
N PHE A 940 9.18 36.63 3.28
CA PHE A 940 9.56 35.27 3.62
C PHE A 940 10.92 35.25 4.32
N SER A 941 10.99 34.59 5.48
CA SER A 941 12.25 34.36 6.18
C SER A 941 12.16 33.17 7.10
N SER A 942 13.23 32.37 7.23
CA SER A 942 13.32 31.26 8.18
C SER A 942 12.11 30.30 8.12
N ALA A 943 11.74 29.83 6.92
CA ALA A 943 10.60 28.93 6.70
C ALA A 943 9.23 29.52 7.12
N THR A 944 9.13 30.84 7.18
CA THR A 944 7.91 31.56 7.57
C THR A 944 7.55 32.60 6.51
N ALA A 945 6.33 32.49 5.97
CA ALA A 945 5.72 33.49 5.10
C ALA A 945 4.84 34.44 5.94
N THR A 946 4.84 35.72 5.59
CA THR A 946 4.04 36.76 6.24
C THR A 946 3.35 37.61 5.19
N ASP A 947 2.03 37.56 5.17
CA ASP A 947 1.14 38.32 4.29
C ASP A 947 0.37 39.33 5.13
N SER A 948 0.54 40.63 4.86
CA SER A 948 -0.16 41.68 5.62
C SER A 948 -0.95 42.59 4.70
N TRP A 949 -2.11 43.07 5.15
CA TRP A 949 -2.96 44.04 4.46
C TRP A 949 -3.83 44.82 5.46
N PHE A 950 -4.49 45.87 4.98
CA PHE A 950 -5.47 46.62 5.75
C PHE A 950 -6.88 46.21 5.35
N MET A 951 -7.78 46.18 6.33
CA MET A 951 -9.22 46.23 6.06
C MET A 951 -9.70 47.62 6.44
N ASP A 952 -10.02 48.40 5.42
CA ASP A 952 -10.67 49.70 5.44
C ASP A 952 -12.20 49.53 5.60
N GLU A 953 -12.90 50.55 6.09
CA GLU A 953 -14.36 50.56 6.36
C GLU A 953 -14.84 49.82 7.62
N VAL A 954 -14.01 49.76 8.66
CA VAL A 954 -14.35 49.32 10.03
C VAL A 954 -14.30 50.51 10.99
N SER A 955 -15.09 50.50 12.08
CA SER A 955 -15.08 51.60 13.08
C SER A 955 -13.73 51.85 13.78
N ASN A 956 -12.83 50.87 13.76
CA ASN A 956 -11.45 50.94 14.26
C ASN A 956 -10.57 50.20 13.25
N ASP A 957 -9.77 50.95 12.49
CA ASP A 957 -8.92 50.43 11.41
C ASP A 957 -8.01 49.30 11.93
N ARG A 958 -7.88 48.25 11.11
CA ARG A 958 -7.13 47.04 11.48
C ARG A 958 -6.17 46.63 10.40
N LYS A 959 -4.93 46.35 10.81
CA LYS A 959 -3.94 45.69 9.96
C LYS A 959 -3.92 44.20 10.26
N TYR A 960 -4.25 43.39 9.27
CA TYR A 960 -4.17 41.93 9.36
C TYR A 960 -2.80 41.46 8.89
N THR A 961 -2.27 40.44 9.55
CA THR A 961 -1.00 39.78 9.20
C THR A 961 -1.18 38.27 9.36
N LEU A 962 -1.33 37.56 8.24
CA LEU A 962 -1.35 36.11 8.18
C LEU A 962 0.09 35.59 8.17
N VAL A 963 0.38 34.66 9.07
CA VAL A 963 1.70 34.06 9.27
C VAL A 963 1.58 32.56 9.03
N THR A 964 2.32 32.08 8.03
CA THR A 964 2.39 30.67 7.65
C THR A 964 3.78 30.14 7.98
N GLU A 965 3.85 29.31 9.02
CA GLU A 965 5.10 28.79 9.58
C GLU A 965 5.39 27.36 9.07
N ASN A 966 6.60 26.87 9.31
CA ASN A 966 7.03 25.50 9.01
C ASN A 966 6.98 25.13 7.50
N ILE A 967 7.21 26.09 6.61
CA ILE A 967 7.26 25.85 5.15
C ILE A 967 8.61 25.20 4.78
N PRO A 968 8.66 23.93 4.35
CA PRO A 968 9.91 23.28 3.99
C PRO A 968 10.38 23.77 2.61
N THR A 969 11.65 24.16 2.50
CA THR A 969 12.28 24.49 1.20
C THR A 969 13.05 23.31 0.62
N LEU A 970 13.29 22.28 1.43
CA LEU A 970 13.99 21.04 1.07
C LEU A 970 13.40 19.90 1.89
N VAL A 971 13.13 18.77 1.24
CA VAL A 971 12.71 17.52 1.90
C VAL A 971 13.63 16.36 1.50
N SER A 972 13.75 15.37 2.37
CA SER A 972 14.40 14.10 2.02
C SER A 972 13.58 13.38 0.94
N PRO A 973 14.19 12.62 0.01
CA PRO A 973 13.46 11.73 -0.90
C PRO A 973 12.54 10.73 -0.18
N THR A 974 12.82 10.46 1.10
CA THR A 974 12.01 9.60 1.99
C THR A 974 10.84 10.33 2.65
N ARG A 975 10.47 11.54 2.20
CA ARG A 975 9.37 12.35 2.71
C ARG A 975 8.50 12.79 1.52
N ASN A 976 7.24 13.10 1.79
CA ASN A 976 6.32 13.60 0.77
C ASN A 976 6.84 14.94 0.18
N PRO A 977 7.12 15.01 -1.14
CA PRO A 977 7.47 16.26 -1.79
C PRO A 977 6.27 17.03 -2.33
N LEU A 978 5.06 16.45 -2.32
CA LEU A 978 3.84 17.07 -2.81
C LEU A 978 3.05 17.57 -1.60
N LEU A 979 3.07 18.88 -1.37
CA LEU A 979 2.53 19.48 -0.16
C LEU A 979 1.26 20.27 -0.47
N THR A 980 0.39 20.39 0.52
CA THR A 980 -0.79 21.28 0.51
C THR A 980 -0.65 22.33 1.62
N LEU A 981 -1.56 23.30 1.67
CA LEU A 981 -1.57 24.29 2.77
C LEU A 981 -1.78 23.61 4.14
N SER A 982 -2.44 22.45 4.18
CA SER A 982 -2.62 21.65 5.40
C SER A 982 -1.33 21.12 6.00
N ASP A 983 -0.24 21.07 5.24
CA ASP A 983 1.07 20.64 5.73
C ASP A 983 1.80 21.73 6.52
N PHE A 984 1.36 22.98 6.40
CA PHE A 984 1.99 24.14 7.00
C PHE A 984 1.33 24.56 8.31
N GLY A 985 2.01 25.42 9.06
CA GLY A 985 1.54 25.92 10.35
C GLY A 985 2.00 25.07 11.52
N THR A 986 1.53 25.47 12.70
CA THR A 986 2.01 24.96 13.99
C THR A 986 1.00 23.97 14.57
N GLN A 987 1.48 22.88 15.18
CA GLN A 987 0.60 21.90 15.84
C GLN A 987 0.19 22.40 17.23
N PRO A 988 -1.11 22.44 17.56
CA PRO A 988 -1.62 22.74 18.90
C PRO A 988 -1.12 21.75 19.95
N PHE A 989 -1.04 22.19 21.20
CA PHE A 989 -0.60 21.37 22.33
C PHE A 989 -1.56 20.17 22.52
N MET A 990 -1.02 18.98 22.82
CA MET A 990 -1.76 17.72 23.09
C MET A 990 -2.48 17.03 21.92
N LEU A 991 -2.50 17.60 20.70
CA LEU A 991 -3.09 16.96 19.53
C LEU A 991 -2.00 16.42 18.60
N SER A 992 -1.98 15.10 18.40
CA SER A 992 -0.98 14.43 17.57
C SER A 992 -1.43 14.17 16.12
N GLU A 993 -2.66 14.56 15.76
CA GLU A 993 -3.18 14.33 14.41
C GLU A 993 -2.73 15.44 13.43
N PRO A 994 -2.30 15.08 12.20
CA PRO A 994 -1.91 16.05 11.17
C PRO A 994 -2.98 17.10 10.84
N ARG A 995 -4.27 16.74 11.01
CA ARG A 995 -5.45 17.57 10.71
C ARG A 995 -5.52 18.88 11.50
N PHE A 996 -4.81 19.00 12.62
CA PHE A 996 -4.95 20.12 13.54
C PHE A 996 -3.89 21.22 13.39
N ARG A 997 -3.15 21.29 12.28
CA ARG A 997 -2.23 22.43 12.08
C ARG A 997 -3.00 23.74 11.97
N VAL A 998 -2.46 24.77 12.62
CA VAL A 998 -3.06 26.10 12.63
C VAL A 998 -2.14 27.14 12.00
N LEU A 999 -2.75 28.05 11.24
CA LEU A 999 -2.13 29.27 10.76
C LEU A 999 -2.26 30.35 11.84
N LYS A 1000 -1.32 31.28 11.89
CA LYS A 1000 -1.34 32.39 12.85
C LYS A 1000 -1.86 33.65 12.19
N LEU A 1001 -2.82 34.31 12.82
CA LEU A 1001 -3.31 35.62 12.38
C LEU A 1001 -3.02 36.65 13.46
N ARG A 1002 -2.25 37.68 13.12
CA ARG A 1002 -2.04 38.86 13.97
C ARG A 1002 -2.88 40.02 13.44
N VAL A 1003 -3.49 40.77 14.36
CA VAL A 1003 -4.28 41.95 14.05
C VAL A 1003 -3.81 43.10 14.93
N ASP A 1004 -3.33 44.17 14.31
CA ASP A 1004 -2.99 45.43 14.97
C ASP A 1004 -4.14 46.44 14.77
N TYR A 1005 -4.46 47.22 15.80
CA TYR A 1005 -5.56 48.19 15.82
C TYR A 1005 -5.02 49.62 16.00
N ASP A 1006 -5.73 50.60 15.45
CA ASP A 1006 -5.42 52.01 15.67
C ASP A 1006 -5.88 52.51 17.06
N GLU A 1007 -7.04 52.04 17.53
CA GLU A 1007 -7.57 52.32 18.86
C GLU A 1007 -7.59 51.07 19.76
N PRO A 1008 -7.41 51.21 21.10
CA PRO A 1008 -7.41 50.07 22.01
C PRO A 1008 -8.75 49.33 22.04
N VAL A 1009 -8.70 48.01 21.98
CA VAL A 1009 -9.88 47.11 22.04
C VAL A 1009 -9.89 46.27 23.30
N ARG A 1010 -11.07 45.77 23.68
CA ARG A 1010 -11.27 44.88 24.83
C ARG A 1010 -10.50 43.56 24.66
N ALA A 1011 -9.75 43.18 25.69
CA ALA A 1011 -8.98 41.93 25.81
C ALA A 1011 -8.93 41.46 27.27
N TRP A 1012 -8.31 40.32 27.55
CA TRP A 1012 -8.03 39.88 28.93
C TRP A 1012 -6.82 40.61 29.55
N ALA A 1013 -6.85 40.79 30.87
CA ALA A 1013 -5.70 41.21 31.66
C ALA A 1013 -4.92 39.96 32.15
N GLY A 1014 -3.60 39.87 31.90
CA GLY A 1014 -2.75 38.76 32.37
C GLY A 1014 -2.40 37.72 31.30
N ASP A 1015 -1.88 36.55 31.72
CA ASP A 1015 -1.62 35.43 30.82
C ASP A 1015 -2.93 34.66 30.52
N GLY A 1016 -3.10 34.20 29.28
CA GLY A 1016 -4.38 33.70 28.75
C GLY A 1016 -4.99 32.48 29.48
N CYS A 1017 -4.27 31.86 30.42
CA CYS A 1017 -4.76 30.72 31.20
C CYS A 1017 -5.49 31.12 32.50
N SER A 1018 -5.27 32.34 33.01
CA SER A 1018 -5.88 32.78 34.27
C SER A 1018 -6.18 34.29 34.22
N PRO A 1019 -7.20 34.71 33.45
CA PRO A 1019 -7.49 36.12 33.26
C PRO A 1019 -7.80 36.79 34.59
N VAL A 1020 -7.09 37.88 34.84
CA VAL A 1020 -7.10 38.66 36.07
C VAL A 1020 -8.24 39.70 36.05
N GLY A 1021 -8.79 39.96 34.86
CA GLY A 1021 -9.82 40.95 34.59
C GLY A 1021 -9.93 41.25 33.08
N VAL A 1022 -10.57 42.36 32.74
CA VAL A 1022 -10.68 42.87 31.36
C VAL A 1022 -9.72 44.04 31.16
N ALA A 1023 -8.88 44.00 30.13
CA ALA A 1023 -7.91 45.03 29.77
C ALA A 1023 -8.15 45.60 28.36
N ALA A 1024 -7.28 46.53 27.94
CA ALA A 1024 -7.22 47.06 26.59
C ALA A 1024 -5.92 46.62 25.89
N THR A 1025 -5.98 46.33 24.59
CA THR A 1025 -4.82 46.02 23.75
C THR A 1025 -4.89 46.73 22.40
N LEU A 1026 -3.74 46.97 21.78
CA LEU A 1026 -3.61 47.43 20.39
C LEU A 1026 -3.23 46.30 19.43
N THR A 1027 -3.04 45.08 19.94
CA THR A 1027 -2.68 43.92 19.13
C THR A 1027 -3.37 42.67 19.67
N ASN A 1028 -3.84 41.82 18.77
CA ASN A 1028 -4.25 40.46 19.10
C ASN A 1028 -3.56 39.47 18.17
N GLU A 1029 -3.42 38.25 18.67
CA GLU A 1029 -3.08 37.10 17.85
C GLU A 1029 -4.17 36.05 18.05
N LEU A 1030 -4.51 35.32 16.99
CA LEU A 1030 -5.40 34.17 17.03
C LEU A 1030 -4.88 33.06 16.12
N ARG A 1031 -5.54 31.91 16.14
CA ARG A 1031 -5.22 30.75 15.31
C ARG A 1031 -6.36 30.43 14.36
N LEU A 1032 -6.02 30.18 13.10
CA LEU A 1032 -6.94 29.71 12.07
C LEU A 1032 -6.66 28.23 11.82
N TRP A 1033 -7.67 27.39 11.92
CA TRP A 1033 -7.56 25.96 11.62
C TRP A 1033 -8.43 25.59 10.42
N ARG A 1034 -8.06 24.53 9.70
CA ARG A 1034 -8.92 23.95 8.66
C ARG A 1034 -10.20 23.45 9.34
N ILE A 1035 -11.36 23.82 8.80
CA ILE A 1035 -12.64 23.39 9.38
C ILE A 1035 -12.70 21.86 9.34
N PRO A 1036 -12.85 21.18 10.48
CA PRO A 1036 -12.94 19.72 10.51
C PRO A 1036 -14.22 19.27 9.79
N GLN A 1037 -14.13 18.18 9.03
CA GLN A 1037 -15.32 17.52 8.51
C GLN A 1037 -16.09 16.84 9.65
N GLU A 1038 -17.42 16.87 9.55
CA GLU A 1038 -18.32 16.25 10.53
C GLU A 1038 -18.03 14.74 10.64
N SER A 1039 -17.82 14.24 11.86
CA SER A 1039 -17.62 12.81 12.11
C SER A 1039 -18.85 12.19 12.77
N PRO A 1040 -19.30 11.00 12.34
CA PRO A 1040 -20.32 10.22 13.06
C PRO A 1040 -19.92 9.87 14.51
N ASP A 1041 -18.61 9.88 14.81
CA ASP A 1041 -18.06 9.59 16.13
C ASP A 1041 -17.96 10.83 17.04
N ASP A 1042 -18.31 12.03 16.55
CA ASP A 1042 -18.29 13.25 17.37
C ASP A 1042 -19.29 13.14 18.53
N ILE A 1043 -18.84 13.59 19.71
CA ILE A 1043 -19.59 13.46 20.96
C ILE A 1043 -20.43 14.72 21.16
N LEU A 1044 -21.75 14.53 21.26
CA LEU A 1044 -22.67 15.59 21.69
C LEU A 1044 -22.48 15.87 23.19
N GLU A 1045 -22.05 17.09 23.52
CA GLU A 1045 -22.01 17.59 24.89
C GLU A 1045 -23.12 18.59 25.16
N GLN A 1046 -23.59 18.62 26.41
CA GLN A 1046 -24.55 19.58 26.89
C GLN A 1046 -24.09 20.13 28.25
N TYR A 1047 -23.98 21.45 28.34
CA TYR A 1047 -23.74 22.16 29.59
C TYR A 1047 -24.97 22.93 30.03
N PHE A 1048 -25.28 22.86 31.33
CA PHE A 1048 -26.35 23.62 31.97
C PHE A 1048 -25.79 24.40 33.16
N HIS A 1049 -26.04 25.71 33.19
CA HIS A 1049 -25.71 26.57 34.33
C HIS A 1049 -26.88 27.49 34.67
N GLU A 1050 -27.16 27.65 35.97
CA GLU A 1050 -28.20 28.54 36.47
C GLU A 1050 -27.66 29.36 37.65
N SER A 1051 -27.80 30.69 37.57
CA SER A 1051 -27.42 31.61 38.63
C SER A 1051 -28.22 32.90 38.55
N GLY A 1052 -28.65 33.44 39.70
CA GLY A 1052 -29.33 34.74 39.76
C GLY A 1052 -30.66 34.84 39.00
N GLY A 1053 -31.33 33.73 38.71
CA GLY A 1053 -32.55 33.69 37.89
C GLY A 1053 -32.31 33.67 36.38
N ILE A 1054 -31.04 33.54 35.97
CA ILE A 1054 -30.61 33.33 34.59
C ILE A 1054 -30.24 31.86 34.42
N SER A 1055 -30.69 31.23 33.34
CA SER A 1055 -30.26 29.88 32.95
C SER A 1055 -29.67 29.89 31.55
N ILE A 1056 -28.57 29.15 31.36
CA ILE A 1056 -27.89 28.95 30.08
C ILE A 1056 -27.74 27.45 29.86
N THR A 1057 -28.25 26.97 28.74
CA THR A 1057 -28.02 25.60 28.24
C THR A 1057 -27.29 25.69 26.92
N THR A 1058 -26.12 25.07 26.78
CA THR A 1058 -25.36 25.05 25.53
C THR A 1058 -25.08 23.61 25.10
N GLU A 1059 -25.30 23.34 23.81
CA GLU A 1059 -25.16 22.04 23.17
C GLU A 1059 -24.22 22.17 21.97
N PHE A 1060 -23.23 21.27 21.89
CA PHE A 1060 -22.23 21.27 20.83
C PHE A 1060 -21.60 19.89 20.65
N TYR A 1061 -20.97 19.67 19.51
CA TYR A 1061 -20.17 18.50 19.23
C TYR A 1061 -18.69 18.78 19.47
N ARG A 1062 -17.98 17.76 19.98
CA ARG A 1062 -16.52 17.75 20.10
C ARG A 1062 -15.96 16.43 19.54
N PRO A 1063 -14.69 16.40 19.12
CA PRO A 1063 -14.10 15.17 18.62
C PRO A 1063 -13.99 14.13 19.75
N PRO A 1064 -14.01 12.84 19.42
CA PRO A 1064 -13.71 11.81 20.39
C PRO A 1064 -12.28 11.97 20.91
N PRO A 1065 -12.00 11.60 22.17
CA PRO A 1065 -10.66 11.70 22.75
C PRO A 1065 -9.62 10.89 21.95
N PRO A 1066 -8.34 11.36 21.89
CA PRO A 1066 -7.29 10.68 21.14
C PRO A 1066 -7.05 9.26 21.67
N LYS A 1067 -6.98 8.27 20.78
CA LYS A 1067 -6.98 6.83 21.09
C LYS A 1067 -5.68 6.28 21.77
N ASN A 1068 -4.83 7.11 22.38
CA ASN A 1068 -3.49 6.70 22.83
C ASN A 1068 -2.89 7.38 24.07
N ASP A 1069 -3.59 8.27 24.80
CA ASP A 1069 -3.04 8.84 26.03
C ASP A 1069 -3.68 8.19 27.27
N GLY A 1070 -2.88 7.47 28.06
CA GLY A 1070 -3.33 6.87 29.32
C GLY A 1070 -3.65 7.89 30.43
N THR A 1071 -4.09 9.09 30.07
CA THR A 1071 -4.28 10.28 30.90
C THR A 1071 -5.62 10.95 30.58
N TRP A 1072 -6.68 10.14 30.60
CA TRP A 1072 -8.06 10.49 30.22
C TRP A 1072 -8.72 11.63 30.99
N GLU A 1073 -8.19 12.06 32.13
CA GLU A 1073 -8.78 13.14 32.93
C GLU A 1073 -8.30 14.55 32.52
N MET A 1074 -7.43 14.67 31.50
CA MET A 1074 -6.74 15.93 31.19
C MET A 1074 -6.59 16.22 29.68
N SER A 1075 -7.38 15.66 28.75
CA SER A 1075 -7.31 16.10 27.34
C SER A 1075 -8.23 17.30 27.07
N THR A 1076 -7.69 18.36 26.45
CA THR A 1076 -8.46 19.51 25.98
C THR A 1076 -8.92 19.26 24.55
N ALA A 1077 -10.23 19.26 24.31
CA ALA A 1077 -10.81 19.05 22.98
C ALA A 1077 -11.42 20.36 22.43
N PRO A 1078 -11.21 20.70 21.14
CA PRO A 1078 -11.90 21.81 20.50
C PRO A 1078 -13.37 21.49 20.25
N ILE A 1079 -14.19 22.52 19.98
CA ILE A 1079 -15.57 22.34 19.48
C ILE A 1079 -15.53 22.14 17.96
N THR A 1080 -16.14 21.06 17.45
CA THR A 1080 -16.28 20.82 16.01
C THR A 1080 -17.52 21.52 15.45
N GLN A 1081 -18.63 21.53 16.19
CA GLN A 1081 -19.89 22.12 15.71
C GLN A 1081 -20.78 22.60 16.85
N TRP A 1082 -21.41 23.78 16.68
CA TRP A 1082 -22.48 24.24 17.57
C TRP A 1082 -23.80 23.57 17.21
N VAL A 1083 -24.57 23.17 18.24
CA VAL A 1083 -25.96 22.73 18.06
C VAL A 1083 -26.90 23.87 18.41
N GLN A 1084 -26.89 24.29 19.68
CA GLN A 1084 -27.78 25.34 20.16
C GLN A 1084 -27.34 25.86 21.53
N THR A 1085 -27.51 27.16 21.77
CA THR A 1085 -27.52 27.73 23.12
C THR A 1085 -28.86 28.39 23.42
N THR A 1086 -29.46 28.05 24.56
CA THR A 1086 -30.69 28.69 25.07
C THR A 1086 -30.38 29.47 26.35
N ILE A 1087 -30.69 30.76 26.36
CA ILE A 1087 -30.52 31.66 27.50
C ILE A 1087 -31.89 32.18 27.95
N GLN A 1088 -32.20 32.07 29.25
CA GLN A 1088 -33.45 32.54 29.83
C GLN A 1088 -33.19 33.50 30.99
N GLY A 1089 -34.12 34.42 31.23
CA GLY A 1089 -34.12 35.32 32.40
C GLY A 1089 -33.73 36.77 32.10
N TYR A 1090 -32.95 37.03 31.04
CA TYR A 1090 -32.63 38.42 30.60
C TYR A 1090 -33.76 39.10 29.83
N THR A 1091 -34.60 38.30 29.16
CA THR A 1091 -35.70 38.78 28.31
C THR A 1091 -36.97 38.02 28.59
N THR A 1092 -38.12 38.56 28.16
CA THR A 1092 -39.43 37.92 28.33
C THR A 1092 -39.58 36.63 27.53
N GLU A 1093 -38.86 36.50 26.42
CA GLU A 1093 -38.77 35.30 25.59
C GLU A 1093 -37.35 34.71 25.71
N PRO A 1094 -37.17 33.38 25.64
CA PRO A 1094 -35.84 32.76 25.60
C PRO A 1094 -35.02 33.25 24.41
N ILE A 1095 -33.74 33.53 24.63
CA ILE A 1095 -32.76 33.78 23.57
C ILE A 1095 -32.26 32.43 23.09
N VAL A 1096 -32.40 32.14 21.80
CA VAL A 1096 -31.93 30.89 21.17
C VAL A 1096 -30.88 31.25 20.13
N LEU A 1097 -29.69 30.67 20.26
CA LEU A 1097 -28.53 30.91 19.39
C LEU A 1097 -28.13 29.61 18.69
N GLN A 1098 -27.99 29.66 17.37
CA GLN A 1098 -27.50 28.55 16.53
C GLN A 1098 -26.37 29.02 15.59
N GLY A 1099 -26.26 30.32 15.34
CA GLY A 1099 -25.27 30.89 14.43
C GLY A 1099 -23.84 30.78 14.95
N TYR A 1100 -22.90 30.50 14.04
CA TYR A 1100 -21.46 30.45 14.33
C TYR A 1100 -20.95 31.78 14.92
N TYR A 1101 -21.35 32.93 14.37
CA TYR A 1101 -20.86 34.23 14.83
C TYR A 1101 -21.43 34.68 16.18
N ALA A 1102 -22.57 34.13 16.61
CA ALA A 1102 -23.22 34.52 17.86
C ALA A 1102 -22.63 33.84 19.10
N GLN A 1103 -21.73 32.84 18.95
CA GLN A 1103 -21.30 31.96 20.03
C GLN A 1103 -19.80 31.64 19.91
N THR A 1104 -18.97 31.96 20.89
CA THR A 1104 -17.53 31.64 20.89
C THR A 1104 -17.16 30.80 22.10
N TYR A 1105 -16.24 29.86 21.89
CA TYR A 1105 -15.69 29.00 22.93
C TYR A 1105 -14.19 29.20 23.02
N HIS A 1106 -13.68 29.25 24.24
CA HIS A 1106 -12.26 29.28 24.54
C HIS A 1106 -11.99 28.36 25.74
N ALA A 1107 -11.13 27.36 25.55
CA ALA A 1107 -10.75 26.42 26.60
C ALA A 1107 -9.46 26.87 27.28
N GLY A 1108 -9.46 26.88 28.61
CA GLY A 1108 -8.23 26.89 29.40
C GLY A 1108 -7.57 25.52 29.43
N HIS A 1109 -6.38 25.46 30.02
CA HIS A 1109 -5.60 24.23 30.11
C HIS A 1109 -6.41 23.07 30.72
N HIS A 1110 -6.44 21.94 30.03
CA HIS A 1110 -7.18 20.72 30.42
C HIS A 1110 -8.70 20.90 30.61
N ASN A 1111 -9.31 21.88 29.91
CA ASN A 1111 -10.70 22.29 30.12
C ASN A 1111 -11.03 22.55 31.60
N ILE A 1112 -10.04 22.91 32.44
CA ILE A 1112 -10.27 23.19 33.86
C ILE A 1112 -11.14 24.44 33.99
N ARG A 1113 -10.85 25.42 33.12
CA ARG A 1113 -11.68 26.60 32.90
C ARG A 1113 -12.16 26.61 31.47
N GLU A 1114 -13.44 26.85 31.28
CA GLU A 1114 -14.08 26.91 29.97
C GLU A 1114 -14.87 28.21 29.87
N HIS A 1115 -14.67 28.92 28.77
CA HIS A 1115 -15.24 30.23 28.53
C HIS A 1115 -16.17 30.16 27.31
N PHE A 1116 -17.40 30.61 27.50
CA PHE A 1116 -18.41 30.71 26.45
C PHE A 1116 -18.89 32.16 26.35
N LEU A 1117 -18.71 32.79 25.19
CA LEU A 1117 -19.10 34.17 24.94
C LEU A 1117 -20.19 34.23 23.88
N PHE A 1118 -21.31 34.84 24.22
CA PHE A 1118 -22.49 34.94 23.37
C PHE A 1118 -22.80 36.39 23.02
N GLU A 1119 -23.06 36.66 21.73
CA GLU A 1119 -23.51 37.97 21.24
C GLU A 1119 -24.83 37.78 20.49
N PRO A 1120 -25.99 37.89 21.18
CA PRO A 1120 -27.30 37.66 20.56
C PRO A 1120 -27.57 38.53 19.33
N GLY A 1121 -26.96 39.72 19.24
CA GLY A 1121 -27.06 40.61 18.09
C GLY A 1121 -26.57 40.01 16.77
N LEU A 1122 -25.71 38.99 16.82
CA LEU A 1122 -25.16 38.31 15.64
C LEU A 1122 -25.97 37.07 15.23
N GLU A 1123 -27.05 36.74 15.95
CA GLU A 1123 -27.88 35.57 15.65
C GLU A 1123 -28.83 35.84 14.46
N PRO A 1124 -28.77 35.03 13.39
CA PRO A 1124 -29.68 35.17 12.27
C PRO A 1124 -31.15 35.04 12.69
N GLY A 1125 -31.94 36.07 12.43
CA GLY A 1125 -33.40 36.04 12.66
C GLY A 1125 -33.83 36.28 14.11
N ILE A 1126 -32.94 36.71 15.00
CA ILE A 1126 -33.30 37.10 16.36
C ILE A 1126 -34.31 38.26 16.36
N SER A 1127 -35.26 38.25 17.31
CA SER A 1127 -36.31 39.25 17.35
C SER A 1127 -35.79 40.62 17.81
N GLN A 1128 -36.28 41.69 17.18
CA GLN A 1128 -35.91 43.06 17.58
C GLN A 1128 -36.33 43.38 19.02
N ASP A 1129 -37.38 42.73 19.53
CA ASP A 1129 -37.84 42.90 20.90
C ASP A 1129 -36.84 42.33 21.92
N ILE A 1130 -36.20 41.20 21.62
CA ILE A 1130 -35.08 40.66 22.42
C ILE A 1130 -33.92 41.64 22.41
N LEU A 1131 -33.51 42.13 21.23
CA LEU A 1131 -32.40 43.07 21.09
C LEU A 1131 -32.64 44.39 21.83
N ASN A 1132 -33.87 44.91 21.79
CA ASN A 1132 -34.24 46.13 22.52
C ASN A 1132 -34.16 45.93 24.04
N GLN A 1133 -34.67 44.80 24.56
CA GLN A 1133 -34.61 44.49 25.99
C GLN A 1133 -33.17 44.30 26.50
N LEU A 1134 -32.30 43.69 25.69
CA LEU A 1134 -30.89 43.55 26.02
C LEU A 1134 -30.19 44.92 26.00
N LYS A 1135 -30.51 45.77 25.02
CA LYS A 1135 -29.97 47.12 24.93
C LYS A 1135 -30.41 48.04 26.08
N GLU A 1136 -31.66 47.92 26.54
CA GLU A 1136 -32.15 48.63 27.73
C GLU A 1136 -31.40 48.25 29.02
N GLN A 1137 -30.83 47.04 29.05
CA GLN A 1137 -30.01 46.54 30.15
C GLN A 1137 -28.50 46.74 29.92
N ASP A 1138 -28.10 47.39 28.82
CA ASP A 1138 -26.70 47.49 28.37
C ASP A 1138 -25.98 46.13 28.32
N ILE A 1139 -26.66 45.13 27.75
CA ILE A 1139 -26.10 43.79 27.52
C ILE A 1139 -25.85 43.62 26.03
N ARG A 1140 -24.58 43.59 25.65
CA ARG A 1140 -24.13 43.22 24.30
C ARG A 1140 -23.61 41.77 24.28
N LEU A 1141 -22.73 41.45 25.23
CA LEU A 1141 -22.09 40.15 25.37
C LEU A 1141 -22.53 39.45 26.66
N ILE A 1142 -22.77 38.15 26.60
CA ILE A 1142 -23.07 37.29 27.74
C ILE A 1142 -21.97 36.24 27.84
N HIS A 1143 -21.24 36.21 28.95
CA HIS A 1143 -20.06 35.36 29.16
C HIS A 1143 -20.33 34.36 30.28
N LEU A 1144 -20.46 33.10 29.91
CA LEU A 1144 -20.52 31.97 30.84
C LEU A 1144 -19.09 31.46 31.09
N ILE A 1145 -18.70 31.45 32.36
CA ILE A 1145 -17.41 30.93 32.82
C ILE A 1145 -17.70 29.67 33.63
N ILE A 1146 -17.05 28.57 33.26
CA ILE A 1146 -17.12 27.30 33.97
C ILE A 1146 -15.73 27.02 34.54
N ASP A 1147 -15.57 27.08 35.87
CA ASP A 1147 -14.36 26.70 36.59
C ASP A 1147 -14.63 25.40 37.36
N LYS A 1148 -13.96 24.31 36.97
CA LYS A 1148 -14.12 22.98 37.60
C LYS A 1148 -13.62 22.94 39.05
N TRP A 1149 -12.84 23.94 39.49
CA TRP A 1149 -12.44 24.10 40.90
C TRP A 1149 -13.35 25.06 41.68
N GLY A 1150 -14.35 25.64 41.02
CA GLY A 1150 -15.50 26.31 41.64
C GLY A 1150 -15.24 27.72 42.16
N SER A 1151 -14.13 28.36 41.82
CA SER A 1151 -13.76 29.67 42.37
C SER A 1151 -14.31 30.88 41.59
N ASP A 1152 -14.51 30.76 40.27
CA ASP A 1152 -14.98 31.86 39.39
C ASP A 1152 -16.11 31.43 38.42
N THR A 1153 -16.77 30.30 38.67
CA THR A 1153 -17.92 29.85 37.85
C THR A 1153 -19.09 30.84 37.96
N GLY A 1154 -19.58 31.34 36.83
CA GLY A 1154 -20.70 32.27 36.81
C GLY A 1154 -20.98 32.91 35.45
N ILE A 1155 -21.92 33.86 35.43
CA ILE A 1155 -22.33 34.61 34.24
C ILE A 1155 -21.92 36.08 34.42
N LYS A 1156 -21.17 36.62 33.45
CA LYS A 1156 -20.80 38.04 33.36
C LYS A 1156 -21.42 38.64 32.09
N THR A 1157 -21.83 39.90 32.13
CA THR A 1157 -22.36 40.61 30.95
C THR A 1157 -21.49 41.82 30.64
N TYR A 1158 -21.38 42.18 29.36
CA TYR A 1158 -20.63 43.36 28.94
C TYR A 1158 -21.46 44.23 27.99
N GLY A 1159 -21.41 45.54 28.19
CA GLY A 1159 -22.16 46.53 27.43
C GLY A 1159 -21.54 46.93 26.09
N PHE A 1160 -22.21 47.89 25.44
CA PHE A 1160 -21.87 48.38 24.10
C PHE A 1160 -20.64 49.29 24.09
N ASP A 1161 -20.44 50.07 25.15
CA ASP A 1161 -19.28 50.95 25.30
C ASP A 1161 -18.12 50.21 26.00
N PHE A 1162 -16.89 50.53 25.62
CA PHE A 1162 -15.67 50.04 26.28
C PHE A 1162 -14.84 51.24 26.74
N VAL A 1163 -14.54 51.28 28.04
CA VAL A 1163 -13.69 52.31 28.64
C VAL A 1163 -12.33 51.68 28.98
N PRO A 1164 -11.23 52.05 28.30
CA PRO A 1164 -9.91 51.53 28.62
C PRO A 1164 -9.52 51.82 30.08
N GLY A 1165 -9.12 50.79 30.83
CA GLY A 1165 -8.71 50.91 32.25
C GLY A 1165 -9.81 50.62 33.28
N ASP A 1166 -11.04 50.36 32.85
CA ASP A 1166 -12.16 49.90 33.69
C ASP A 1166 -12.06 48.37 33.89
N PHE A 1167 -11.09 47.94 34.71
CA PHE A 1167 -10.76 46.54 34.96
C PHE A 1167 -11.89 45.76 35.64
N ASN A 1168 -12.77 46.43 36.37
CA ASN A 1168 -13.91 45.82 37.04
C ASN A 1168 -15.22 45.87 36.22
N SER A 1169 -15.21 46.58 35.07
CA SER A 1169 -16.33 46.76 34.15
C SER A 1169 -17.56 47.42 34.80
N ASP A 1170 -17.35 48.38 35.71
CA ASP A 1170 -18.41 49.16 36.36
C ASP A 1170 -18.78 50.46 35.63
N GLY A 1171 -18.07 50.77 34.54
CA GLY A 1171 -18.23 51.95 33.72
C GLY A 1171 -17.37 53.14 34.14
N ASN A 1172 -16.55 53.03 35.20
CA ASN A 1172 -15.69 54.12 35.69
C ASN A 1172 -14.27 53.64 35.98
N VAL A 1173 -13.26 54.30 35.40
CA VAL A 1173 -11.86 54.06 35.78
C VAL A 1173 -11.57 54.71 37.14
N ASN A 1174 -11.40 53.89 38.18
CA ASN A 1174 -11.23 54.34 39.55
C ASN A 1174 -10.30 53.41 40.39
N LEU A 1175 -10.18 53.68 41.70
CA LEU A 1175 -9.30 52.90 42.60
C LEU A 1175 -9.71 51.43 42.75
N LEU A 1176 -10.98 51.09 42.47
CA LEU A 1176 -11.47 49.71 42.49
C LEU A 1176 -10.91 48.92 41.31
N ASP A 1177 -10.69 49.55 40.16
CA ASP A 1177 -10.02 48.93 39.00
C ASP A 1177 -8.56 48.64 39.28
N PHE A 1178 -7.88 49.57 39.97
CA PHE A 1178 -6.53 49.33 40.47
C PHE A 1178 -6.49 48.19 41.48
N ALA A 1179 -7.51 48.04 42.33
CA ALA A 1179 -7.58 46.96 43.31
C ALA A 1179 -7.70 45.57 42.66
N VAL A 1180 -8.37 45.46 41.50
CA VAL A 1180 -8.43 44.23 40.71
C VAL A 1180 -7.03 43.83 40.20
N LEU A 1181 -6.25 44.83 39.75
CA LEU A 1181 -4.88 44.64 39.27
C LEU A 1181 -3.90 44.31 40.41
N ALA A 1182 -4.08 44.96 41.57
CA ALA A 1182 -3.28 44.77 42.78
C ALA A 1182 -3.52 43.42 43.48
N TRP A 1183 -4.74 42.88 43.46
CA TRP A 1183 -5.09 41.61 44.11
C TRP A 1183 -4.28 40.43 43.57
N ASN A 1184 -3.80 40.55 42.33
CA ASN A 1184 -3.13 39.49 41.58
C ASN A 1184 -1.66 39.79 41.32
N TRP A 1185 -1.07 40.75 42.05
CA TRP A 1185 0.35 41.06 41.98
C TRP A 1185 1.17 40.02 42.76
N ASP A 1186 1.84 39.11 42.07
CA ASP A 1186 2.67 38.08 42.70
C ASP A 1186 3.97 38.69 43.28
N GLU A 1187 4.22 38.45 44.58
CA GLU A 1187 5.49 38.78 45.23
C GLU A 1187 6.61 37.87 44.70
N ILE A 1188 7.44 38.36 43.77
CA ILE A 1188 8.60 37.63 43.26
C ILE A 1188 9.89 38.36 43.60
N ASN A 1189 10.84 37.63 44.20
CA ASN A 1189 12.19 38.10 44.46
C ASN A 1189 13.02 37.93 43.19
N CYS A 1190 13.34 39.01 42.46
CA CYS A 1190 14.02 38.95 41.17
C CYS A 1190 15.36 39.69 41.19
N CYS A 1191 16.43 39.06 40.67
CA CYS A 1191 17.77 39.66 40.61
C CYS A 1191 18.05 40.46 39.32
N ALA A 1192 17.05 40.63 38.43
CA ALA A 1192 17.20 41.30 37.14
C ALA A 1192 15.88 41.93 36.65
N CYS A 1193 15.23 42.77 37.45
CA CYS A 1193 13.85 43.25 37.23
C CYS A 1193 13.64 44.24 36.08
N GLY A 1194 14.66 44.57 35.26
CA GLY A 1194 14.47 45.22 33.94
C GLY A 1194 13.52 46.42 33.84
N GLY A 1195 13.32 47.23 34.90
CA GLY A 1195 12.42 48.39 34.92
C GLY A 1195 11.12 48.24 35.72
N ALA A 1196 10.84 47.09 36.33
CA ALA A 1196 9.63 46.85 37.14
C ALA A 1196 9.79 47.21 38.64
N ASP A 1197 11.02 47.44 39.10
CA ASP A 1197 11.34 48.01 40.41
C ASP A 1197 11.27 49.54 40.29
N LEU A 1198 10.07 50.07 40.42
CA LEU A 1198 9.77 51.50 40.23
C LEU A 1198 10.39 52.35 41.34
N THR A 1199 10.59 51.78 42.52
CA THR A 1199 11.21 52.45 43.67
C THR A 1199 12.74 52.36 43.66
N GLY A 1200 13.32 51.48 42.84
CA GLY A 1200 14.76 51.25 42.70
C GLY A 1200 15.41 50.54 43.88
N ASN A 1201 14.64 49.76 44.67
CA ASN A 1201 15.09 49.14 45.92
C ASN A 1201 15.60 47.70 45.77
N GLY A 1202 15.54 47.14 44.56
CA GLY A 1202 15.96 45.77 44.22
C GLY A 1202 14.96 44.68 44.62
N GLN A 1203 13.75 45.05 45.03
CA GLN A 1203 12.64 44.18 45.37
C GLN A 1203 11.42 44.59 44.52
N LEU A 1204 10.58 43.62 44.15
CA LEU A 1204 9.27 43.88 43.58
C LEU A 1204 8.26 43.73 44.72
N GLY A 1205 7.76 44.84 45.25
CA GLY A 1205 6.90 44.85 46.41
C GLY A 1205 5.79 45.89 46.36
N ILE A 1206 5.05 46.00 47.47
CA ILE A 1206 3.90 46.90 47.56
C ILE A 1206 4.26 48.39 47.36
N ASP A 1207 5.52 48.77 47.63
CA ASP A 1207 6.00 50.13 47.42
C ASP A 1207 6.12 50.46 45.93
N ASP A 1208 6.52 49.50 45.08
CA ASP A 1208 6.52 49.64 43.62
C ASP A 1208 5.09 49.68 43.07
N LEU A 1209 4.19 48.93 43.69
CA LEU A 1209 2.76 48.98 43.38
C LEU A 1209 2.18 50.37 43.68
N PHE A 1210 2.60 51.03 44.77
CA PHE A 1210 2.20 52.42 45.07
C PHE A 1210 2.79 53.43 44.08
N GLU A 1211 4.02 53.24 43.62
CA GLU A 1211 4.65 54.11 42.62
C GLU A 1211 4.00 53.92 41.23
N LEU A 1212 3.62 52.68 40.88
CA LEU A 1212 2.81 52.37 39.70
C LEU A 1212 1.44 53.04 39.78
N ALA A 1213 0.75 52.93 40.91
CA ALA A 1213 -0.54 53.58 41.13
C ALA A 1213 -0.46 55.10 40.98
N GLY A 1214 0.60 55.71 41.51
CA GLY A 1214 0.85 57.14 41.42
C GLY A 1214 1.09 57.61 39.98
N ASN A 1215 1.87 56.85 39.21
CA ASN A 1215 2.13 57.13 37.80
C ASN A 1215 0.87 56.93 36.93
N TRP A 1216 0.10 55.86 37.18
CA TRP A 1216 -1.14 55.54 36.47
C TRP A 1216 -2.23 56.62 36.68
N LEU A 1217 -2.39 57.11 37.91
CA LEU A 1217 -3.30 58.23 38.21
C LEU A 1217 -2.84 59.54 37.52
N ALA A 1218 -1.52 59.78 37.46
CA ALA A 1218 -0.97 60.97 36.82
C ALA A 1218 -1.13 60.97 35.29
N GLU A 1219 -1.02 59.81 34.63
CA GLU A 1219 -1.17 59.68 33.17
C GLU A 1219 -2.63 59.71 32.69
N THR A 1220 -3.56 59.23 33.51
CA THR A 1220 -5.02 59.26 33.21
C THR A 1220 -5.66 60.64 33.43
N GLY A 1221 -4.92 61.61 33.98
CA GLY A 1221 -5.38 62.99 34.18
C GLY A 1221 -6.39 63.16 35.32
N LEU A 1222 -6.43 62.20 36.27
CA LEU A 1222 -7.33 62.18 37.43
C LEU A 1222 -6.70 62.82 38.69
#